data_AF-A0A813DXX2-F1
#
_entry.id   AF-A0A813DXX2-F1
#
_cell.length_a   1.000
_cell.length_b   1.000
_cell.length_c   1.000
_cell.angle_alpha   90.00
_cell.angle_beta   90.00
_cell.angle_gamma   90.00
#
_symmetry.space_group_name_H-M   'P 1'
#
loop_
_entity.id
_entity.type
_entity.pdbx_description
1 polymer ?
#
loop_
_entity_poly.entity_id
_entity_poly.type
_entity_poly.pdbx_seq_one_letter_code
_entity_poly.pdbx_strand_id
1 'polypeptide(L)'
;MATSTAGLAAAGAAAATGFGLFGYNRENFLYDAELRFERFSAGREFAIAQQEQFRSDIRALSALTAKKNGIYAVVATLDMALCVALYCAGRLGLHGPAPPGWIMALWLTNNAASFGFMAVAIMLAMHAMLRAQSASAHLLTRKIRVPVPSLKQLDKARKFASEFEQQNWTDIFRVPYMSNNGAPKTDDKAPKTDDRAGRSRSESPGRRPTTNKASSWIRDEYETDRAGTVSGTAVNNLPGDVAPEHFRLYAACQKEWVEYDVYARVAIFMGFVCYIQSLAYYGLGHINIELKAFWVAFATSLTITMLQVLILRFDLVSGRQRKKERLPGCQWCGPLATVFASVGMALDFTVKFDTTMVAISWVFIFGAYILQFVYALRLLELVLPDNVIGKFKAQESIGDAWWPASWENIPSTFAHVLYIVAPPTRLQPGQFDTVRETIYGSGPDPFDSAGEPIGAPGAARKVDPSQDVAAQANYLDSVFEWALSEQVFENLSESSKKTVQDNFASYSGAKRDMSTGAKVFQDVTMSMEAVIAFEGAGEKGAPGGYNSDSGGSAGSSDEEAEEPDYTWDGRKVAAKEAGLLPAKSKGMPPWRMVSAVQTVLCACWVFMIMAMVVDYFIGDQGLVTAPHWSKPPMSRMSLPHHELGTPLGFPWYAGAKPFIPEQFAWHEEKRDPEGSVIVGLEPPKRRLSSDTAVVDHGSNLLSAINGIMNMIPSQPAMADGHALSVSWPGFFEPRLLACGPHGIAALTPRGVGALVTATSEQQTAQSFRLSGLMNLPALLSASWQASEELLVVTHAGDLASCPRPVAGDVWACGAAHGGRLPLPEGTRLLAAAVSWISSSTGKPRLHAAFIDKAVPDLVALFALAGAGDTSSWVPMGEVQVPDSDKASLSFVGDGELLITTGAGAILRRRLQDGAVMASSTHPWGGSHASLQWQAACGLHHGPEGSLAHLRLYRAEGTQAWLPEIVASNLKDLASGLPLFQ
;
A
#
# COMPACT_ATOMS: atom_id res chain seq x y z
N MET A 1 -73.59 -57.19 12.29
CA MET A 1 -72.20 -57.52 12.64
C MET A 1 -71.22 -57.51 11.46
N ALA A 2 -71.60 -57.90 10.24
CA ALA A 2 -70.69 -57.91 9.07
C ALA A 2 -70.24 -56.53 8.55
N THR A 3 -70.94 -55.44 8.88
CA THR A 3 -70.55 -54.07 8.51
C THR A 3 -69.52 -53.43 9.45
N SER A 4 -69.34 -53.96 10.66
CA SER A 4 -68.36 -53.41 11.63
C SER A 4 -66.92 -53.90 11.40
N THR A 5 -66.76 -55.10 10.82
CA THR A 5 -65.45 -55.70 10.53
C THR A 5 -64.79 -55.13 9.28
N ALA A 6 -65.58 -54.74 8.27
CA ALA A 6 -65.05 -54.07 7.07
C ALA A 6 -64.54 -52.64 7.37
N GLY A 7 -65.21 -51.91 8.28
CA GLY A 7 -64.75 -50.59 8.72
C GLY A 7 -63.44 -50.63 9.51
N LEU A 8 -63.24 -51.67 10.34
CA LEU A 8 -62.01 -51.89 11.10
C LEU A 8 -60.82 -52.28 10.21
N ALA A 9 -61.04 -53.12 9.18
CA ALA A 9 -60.00 -53.50 8.23
C ALA A 9 -59.58 -52.32 7.32
N ALA A 10 -60.54 -51.51 6.86
CA ALA A 10 -60.26 -50.31 6.08
C ALA A 10 -59.57 -49.22 6.92
N ALA A 11 -59.97 -49.04 8.19
CA ALA A 11 -59.31 -48.13 9.12
C ALA A 11 -57.89 -48.60 9.45
N GLY A 12 -57.65 -49.91 9.60
CA GLY A 12 -56.32 -50.47 9.83
C GLY A 12 -55.38 -50.30 8.63
N ALA A 13 -55.87 -50.51 7.40
CA ALA A 13 -55.09 -50.30 6.18
C ALA A 13 -54.76 -48.81 5.96
N ALA A 14 -55.72 -47.91 6.20
CA ALA A 14 -55.52 -46.46 6.12
C ALA A 14 -54.57 -45.94 7.21
N ALA A 15 -54.64 -46.49 8.42
CA ALA A 15 -53.69 -46.17 9.49
C ALA A 15 -52.29 -46.65 9.14
N ALA A 16 -52.11 -47.89 8.64
CA ALA A 16 -50.81 -48.41 8.26
C ALA A 16 -50.15 -47.62 7.11
N THR A 17 -50.93 -47.21 6.10
CA THR A 17 -50.43 -46.32 5.03
C THR A 17 -50.14 -44.92 5.55
N GLY A 18 -50.97 -44.37 6.44
CA GLY A 18 -50.73 -43.08 7.09
C GLY A 18 -49.47 -43.06 7.94
N PHE A 19 -49.21 -44.10 8.74
CA PHE A 19 -47.98 -44.27 9.52
C PHE A 19 -46.75 -44.43 8.63
N GLY A 20 -46.86 -45.18 7.52
CA GLY A 20 -45.76 -45.32 6.55
C GLY A 20 -45.41 -44.00 5.85
N LEU A 21 -46.41 -43.25 5.41
CA LEU A 21 -46.24 -41.91 4.81
C LEU A 21 -45.63 -40.91 5.81
N PHE A 22 -46.12 -40.91 7.05
CA PHE A 22 -45.57 -40.07 8.11
C PHE A 22 -44.11 -40.41 8.41
N GLY A 23 -43.78 -41.71 8.52
CA GLY A 23 -42.40 -42.17 8.73
C GLY A 23 -41.46 -41.73 7.61
N TYR A 24 -41.87 -41.94 6.35
CA TYR A 24 -41.12 -41.52 5.17
C TYR A 24 -40.89 -40.00 5.13
N ASN A 25 -41.93 -39.20 5.36
CA ASN A 25 -41.82 -37.74 5.35
C ASN A 25 -40.95 -37.22 6.52
N ARG A 26 -41.01 -37.87 7.69
CA ARG A 26 -40.15 -37.54 8.82
C ARG A 26 -38.68 -37.84 8.52
N GLU A 27 -38.36 -39.00 7.95
CA GLU A 27 -36.99 -39.35 7.57
C GLU A 27 -36.43 -38.41 6.50
N ASN A 28 -37.21 -38.12 5.45
CA ASN A 28 -36.84 -37.14 4.44
C ASN A 28 -36.67 -35.73 5.02
N PHE A 29 -37.52 -35.32 5.96
CA PHE A 29 -37.38 -34.02 6.61
C PHE A 29 -36.10 -33.96 7.44
N LEU A 30 -35.76 -35.02 8.17
CA LEU A 30 -34.52 -35.08 8.96
C LEU A 30 -33.28 -35.04 8.05
N TYR A 31 -33.31 -35.77 6.93
CA TYR A 31 -32.25 -35.71 5.92
C TYR A 31 -32.10 -34.30 5.33
N ASP A 32 -33.22 -33.65 5.00
CA ASP A 32 -33.20 -32.27 4.50
C ASP A 32 -32.77 -31.26 5.58
N ALA A 33 -33.12 -31.49 6.85
CA ALA A 33 -32.66 -30.66 7.97
C ALA A 33 -31.12 -30.71 8.13
N GLU A 34 -30.50 -31.87 7.89
CA GLU A 34 -29.05 -32.01 7.84
C GLU A 34 -28.45 -31.19 6.68
N LEU A 35 -29.01 -31.31 5.48
CA LEU A 35 -28.59 -30.51 4.31
C LEU A 35 -28.81 -29.00 4.50
N ARG A 36 -29.86 -28.58 5.24
CA ARG A 36 -30.09 -27.16 5.59
C ARG A 36 -29.03 -26.66 6.56
N PHE A 37 -28.63 -27.47 7.54
CA PHE A 37 -27.54 -27.13 8.43
C PHE A 37 -26.20 -27.05 7.69
N GLU A 38 -25.95 -27.95 6.74
CA GLU A 38 -24.78 -27.90 5.86
C GLU A 38 -24.78 -26.62 5.00
N ARG A 39 -25.90 -26.28 4.35
CA ARG A 39 -26.05 -25.04 3.57
C ARG A 39 -25.83 -23.79 4.43
N PHE A 40 -26.41 -23.76 5.63
CA PHE A 40 -26.19 -22.69 6.60
C PHE A 40 -24.70 -22.55 6.95
N SER A 41 -24.01 -23.67 7.17
CA SER A 41 -22.57 -23.69 7.48
C SER A 41 -21.74 -23.23 6.28
N ALA A 42 -22.04 -23.71 5.07
CA ALA A 42 -21.37 -23.31 3.84
C ALA A 42 -21.55 -21.80 3.55
N GLY A 43 -22.76 -21.26 3.73
CA GLY A 43 -23.02 -19.82 3.60
C GLY A 43 -22.15 -18.99 4.56
N ARG A 44 -21.86 -19.52 5.76
CA ARG A 44 -20.94 -18.89 6.72
C ARG A 44 -19.48 -18.99 6.30
N GLU A 45 -19.06 -20.13 5.77
CA GLU A 45 -17.71 -20.29 5.25
C GLU A 45 -17.45 -19.29 4.11
N PHE A 46 -18.40 -19.13 3.18
CA PHE A 46 -18.30 -18.12 2.12
C PHE A 46 -18.27 -16.68 2.67
N ALA A 47 -19.10 -16.38 3.68
CA ALA A 47 -19.07 -15.08 4.36
C ALA A 47 -17.71 -14.77 5.01
N ILE A 48 -17.10 -15.78 5.65
CA ILE A 48 -15.79 -15.66 6.28
C ILE A 48 -14.71 -15.44 5.21
N ALA A 49 -14.71 -16.23 4.14
CA ALA A 49 -13.76 -16.11 3.04
C ALA A 49 -13.85 -14.74 2.34
N GLN A 50 -15.07 -14.24 2.13
CA GLN A 50 -15.29 -12.91 1.57
C GLN A 50 -14.78 -11.81 2.52
N GLN A 51 -15.04 -11.93 3.82
CA GLN A 51 -14.53 -10.96 4.78
C GLN A 51 -13.01 -10.98 4.86
N GLU A 52 -12.39 -12.15 4.72
CA GLU A 52 -10.95 -12.29 4.61
C GLU A 52 -10.39 -11.57 3.37
N GLN A 53 -11.07 -11.68 2.23
CA GLN A 53 -10.73 -10.90 1.02
C GLN A 53 -10.80 -9.39 1.29
N PHE A 54 -11.88 -8.89 1.90
CA PHE A 54 -12.01 -7.46 2.22
C PHE A 54 -10.91 -6.99 3.19
N ARG A 55 -10.51 -7.83 4.15
CA ARG A 55 -9.39 -7.53 5.05
C ARG A 55 -8.06 -7.49 4.29
N SER A 56 -7.86 -8.40 3.34
CA SER A 56 -6.68 -8.41 2.47
C SER A 56 -6.60 -7.14 1.62
N ASP A 57 -7.70 -6.73 0.99
CA ASP A 57 -7.76 -5.52 0.17
C ASP A 57 -7.40 -4.26 0.97
N ILE A 58 -7.94 -4.10 2.18
CA ILE A 58 -7.60 -2.97 3.06
C ILE A 58 -6.11 -2.98 3.44
N ARG A 59 -5.56 -4.15 3.79
CA ARG A 59 -4.13 -4.27 4.13
C ARG A 59 -3.27 -3.90 2.92
N ALA A 60 -3.59 -4.40 1.74
CA ALA A 60 -2.83 -4.12 0.52
C ALA A 60 -2.86 -2.64 0.15
N LEU A 61 -4.04 -2.01 0.13
CA LEU A 61 -4.20 -0.60 -0.23
C LEU A 61 -3.49 0.34 0.75
N SER A 62 -3.60 0.06 2.05
CA SER A 62 -2.93 0.86 3.10
C SER A 62 -1.42 0.63 3.12
N ALA A 63 -0.96 -0.62 2.94
CA ALA A 63 0.45 -0.96 2.88
C ALA A 63 1.14 -0.30 1.68
N LEU A 64 0.47 -0.20 0.52
CA LEU A 64 1.00 0.52 -0.64
C LEU A 64 1.28 2.00 -0.30
N THR A 65 0.32 2.67 0.35
CA THR A 65 0.48 4.07 0.77
C THR A 65 1.63 4.22 1.77
N ALA A 66 1.70 3.32 2.76
CA ALA A 66 2.74 3.35 3.79
C ALA A 66 4.13 3.12 3.20
N LYS A 67 4.29 2.09 2.37
CA LYS A 67 5.57 1.76 1.72
C LYS A 67 6.05 2.88 0.81
N LYS A 68 5.16 3.42 -0.03
CA LYS A 68 5.48 4.54 -0.92
C LYS A 68 5.93 5.78 -0.15
N ASN A 69 5.19 6.19 0.89
CA ASN A 69 5.54 7.34 1.70
C ASN A 69 6.81 7.11 2.54
N GLY A 70 7.09 5.88 2.94
CA GLY A 70 8.38 5.50 3.52
C GLY A 70 9.55 5.78 2.56
N ILE A 71 9.41 5.40 1.29
CA ILE A 71 10.43 5.69 0.26
C ILE A 71 10.58 7.21 0.06
N TYR A 72 9.48 7.96 0.03
CA TYR A 72 9.52 9.43 -0.06
C TYR A 72 10.31 10.07 1.08
N ALA A 73 10.06 9.65 2.32
CA ALA A 73 10.78 10.15 3.48
C ALA A 73 12.28 9.81 3.42
N VAL A 74 12.64 8.58 3.00
CA VAL A 74 14.04 8.18 2.83
C VAL A 74 14.73 9.05 1.78
N VAL A 75 14.17 9.16 0.58
CA VAL A 75 14.77 9.95 -0.52
C VAL A 75 14.93 11.42 -0.12
N ALA A 76 13.91 12.01 0.52
CA ALA A 76 14.01 13.38 1.02
C ALA A 76 15.08 13.54 2.12
N THR A 77 15.27 12.54 2.98
CA THR A 77 16.33 12.56 4.00
C THR A 77 17.73 12.48 3.37
N LEU A 78 17.90 11.67 2.32
CA LEU A 78 19.15 11.60 1.55
C LEU A 78 19.51 12.96 0.95
N ASP A 79 18.55 13.59 0.26
CA ASP A 79 18.77 14.90 -0.35
C ASP A 79 19.01 15.99 0.70
N MET A 80 18.31 15.94 1.83
CA MET A 80 18.56 16.83 2.97
C MET A 80 20.00 16.68 3.50
N ALA A 81 20.51 15.46 3.60
CA ALA A 81 21.91 15.21 3.99
C ALA A 81 22.91 15.78 2.96
N LEU A 82 22.61 15.66 1.66
CA LEU A 82 23.40 16.28 0.60
C LEU A 82 23.38 17.82 0.69
N CYS A 83 22.22 18.42 0.98
CA CYS A 83 22.11 19.87 1.21
C CYS A 83 22.98 20.32 2.39
N VAL A 84 23.00 19.56 3.50
CA VAL A 84 23.86 19.84 4.66
C VAL A 84 25.33 19.68 4.30
N ALA A 85 25.70 18.65 3.54
CA ALA A 85 27.06 18.46 3.06
C ALA A 85 27.53 19.64 2.18
N LEU A 86 26.66 20.17 1.32
CA LEU A 86 26.96 21.37 0.53
C LEU A 86 27.15 22.61 1.41
N TYR A 87 26.38 22.77 2.50
CA TYR A 87 26.60 23.88 3.44
C TYR A 87 27.92 23.78 4.21
N CYS A 88 28.26 22.58 4.68
CA CYS A 88 29.39 22.38 5.59
C CYS A 88 30.72 22.17 4.84
N ALA A 89 30.73 21.24 3.88
CA ALA A 89 31.94 20.84 3.15
C ALA A 89 32.10 21.58 1.82
N GLY A 90 31.00 22.01 1.20
CA GLY A 90 30.99 22.74 -0.07
C GLY A 90 31.44 24.21 0.04
N ARG A 91 32.39 24.54 0.91
CA ARG A 91 32.85 25.92 1.09
C ARG A 91 33.67 26.35 -0.13
N LEU A 92 33.07 27.16 -0.99
CA LEU A 92 33.74 27.78 -2.13
C LEU A 92 34.83 28.76 -1.68
N GLY A 93 35.99 28.73 -2.35
CA GLY A 93 37.10 29.66 -2.09
C GLY A 93 38.07 29.17 -1.01
N LEU A 94 38.14 27.87 -0.75
CA LEU A 94 39.14 27.32 0.16
C LEU A 94 40.55 27.39 -0.44
N HIS A 95 40.65 27.19 -1.76
CA HIS A 95 41.92 27.16 -2.51
C HIS A 95 42.06 28.31 -3.53
N GLY A 96 41.04 29.15 -3.66
CA GLY A 96 40.97 30.25 -4.63
C GLY A 96 40.44 31.55 -4.00
N PRO A 97 40.35 32.64 -4.79
CA PRO A 97 39.64 33.83 -4.33
C PRO A 97 38.19 33.48 -4.01
N ALA A 98 37.54 34.25 -3.14
CA ALA A 98 36.14 33.99 -2.84
C ALA A 98 35.28 34.21 -4.09
N PRO A 99 34.25 33.38 -4.31
CA PRO A 99 33.28 33.62 -5.37
C PRO A 99 32.58 34.97 -5.25
N PRO A 100 32.14 35.54 -6.38
CA PRO A 100 31.26 36.71 -6.34
C PRO A 100 30.06 36.46 -5.42
N GLY A 101 29.74 37.38 -4.52
CA GLY A 101 28.65 37.17 -3.57
C GLY A 101 27.29 36.99 -4.25
N TRP A 102 27.11 37.54 -5.45
CA TRP A 102 25.89 37.35 -6.24
C TRP A 102 25.69 35.90 -6.71
N ILE A 103 26.76 35.14 -7.02
CA ILE A 103 26.62 33.72 -7.38
C ILE A 103 26.40 32.86 -6.13
N MET A 104 27.03 33.24 -5.01
CA MET A 104 26.83 32.60 -3.70
C MET A 104 25.38 32.72 -3.23
N ALA A 105 24.79 33.89 -3.41
CA ALA A 105 23.41 34.15 -3.08
C ALA A 105 22.44 33.27 -3.91
N LEU A 106 22.68 33.12 -5.22
CA LEU A 106 21.91 32.21 -6.07
C LEU A 106 22.02 30.75 -5.59
N TRP A 107 23.24 30.31 -5.27
CA TRP A 107 23.51 28.96 -4.75
C TRP A 107 22.83 28.71 -3.39
N LEU A 108 23.14 29.53 -2.38
CA LEU A 108 22.70 29.32 -1.00
C LEU A 108 21.19 29.43 -0.84
N THR A 109 20.53 30.32 -1.59
CA THR A 109 19.07 30.47 -1.55
C THR A 109 18.38 29.23 -2.12
N ASN A 110 18.90 28.67 -3.22
CA ASN A 110 18.36 27.43 -3.79
C ASN A 110 18.66 26.21 -2.90
N ASN A 111 19.84 26.15 -2.27
CA ASN A 111 20.16 25.08 -1.31
C ASN A 111 19.24 25.14 -0.08
N ALA A 112 18.94 26.35 0.43
CA ALA A 112 18.05 26.58 1.56
C ALA A 112 16.61 26.16 1.22
N ALA A 113 16.16 26.52 0.02
CA ALA A 113 14.87 26.11 -0.49
C ALA A 113 14.75 24.59 -0.58
N SER A 114 15.77 23.91 -1.14
CA SER A 114 15.76 22.44 -1.21
C SER A 114 15.64 21.82 0.18
N PHE A 115 16.50 22.24 1.11
CA PHE A 115 16.47 21.78 2.49
C PHE A 115 15.08 21.96 3.14
N GLY A 116 14.48 23.14 2.97
CA GLY A 116 13.15 23.45 3.49
C GLY A 116 12.05 22.55 2.88
N PHE A 117 12.08 22.33 1.57
CA PHE A 117 11.13 21.44 0.90
C PHE A 117 11.30 19.98 1.30
N MET A 118 12.53 19.48 1.45
CA MET A 118 12.78 18.11 1.89
C MET A 118 12.32 17.89 3.34
N ALA A 119 12.52 18.86 4.23
CA ALA A 119 12.00 18.77 5.59
C ALA A 119 10.46 18.69 5.62
N VAL A 120 9.77 19.52 4.82
CA VAL A 120 8.31 19.45 4.68
C VAL A 120 7.88 18.13 4.05
N ALA A 121 8.59 17.63 3.04
CA ALA A 121 8.30 16.34 2.41
C ALA A 121 8.36 15.17 3.40
N ILE A 122 9.42 15.09 4.22
CA ILE A 122 9.57 14.07 5.26
C ILE A 122 8.38 14.11 6.22
N MET A 123 8.02 15.30 6.70
CA MET A 123 6.92 15.48 7.65
C MET A 123 5.56 15.06 7.05
N LEU A 124 5.27 15.47 5.81
CA LEU A 124 4.02 15.11 5.12
C LEU A 124 3.96 13.61 4.82
N ALA A 125 5.07 13.01 4.36
CA ALA A 125 5.15 11.59 4.07
C ALA A 125 4.94 10.73 5.32
N MET A 126 5.58 11.09 6.44
CA MET A 126 5.36 10.41 7.72
C MET A 126 3.90 10.52 8.19
N HIS A 127 3.28 11.69 8.04
CA HIS A 127 1.88 11.87 8.41
C HIS A 127 0.96 10.98 7.56
N ALA A 128 1.18 10.94 6.24
CA ALA A 128 0.40 10.13 5.33
C ALA A 128 0.53 8.63 5.65
N MET A 129 1.76 8.16 5.88
CA MET A 129 2.07 6.78 6.23
C MET A 129 1.38 6.34 7.52
N LEU A 130 1.55 7.10 8.60
CA LEU A 130 0.97 6.77 9.91
C LEU A 130 -0.56 6.81 9.89
N ARG A 131 -1.14 7.80 9.17
CA ARG A 131 -2.60 7.88 9.00
C ARG A 131 -3.15 6.69 8.24
N ALA A 132 -2.54 6.30 7.12
CA ALA A 132 -2.97 5.13 6.35
C ALA A 132 -2.93 3.83 7.19
N GLN A 133 -1.87 3.63 7.98
CA GLN A 133 -1.75 2.47 8.89
C GLN A 133 -2.81 2.50 9.99
N SER A 134 -3.03 3.67 10.61
CA SER A 134 -4.04 3.82 11.67
C SER A 134 -5.47 3.59 11.15
N ALA A 135 -5.78 4.08 9.95
CA ALA A 135 -7.07 3.88 9.31
C ALA A 135 -7.29 2.41 8.92
N SER A 136 -6.25 1.74 8.42
CA SER A 136 -6.28 0.29 8.18
C SER A 136 -6.61 -0.48 9.46
N ALA A 137 -5.90 -0.20 10.55
CA ALA A 137 -6.17 -0.82 11.84
C ALA A 137 -7.60 -0.53 12.34
N HIS A 138 -8.09 0.71 12.18
CA HIS A 138 -9.45 1.08 12.57
C HIS A 138 -10.52 0.35 11.75
N LEU A 139 -10.37 0.32 10.42
CA LEU A 139 -11.28 -0.41 9.54
C LEU A 139 -11.30 -1.90 9.86
N LEU A 140 -10.12 -2.53 10.02
CA LEU A 140 -10.00 -3.96 10.32
C LEU A 140 -10.50 -4.35 11.71
N THR A 141 -10.50 -3.44 12.69
CA THR A 141 -10.91 -3.73 14.07
C THR A 141 -12.35 -3.32 14.38
N ARG A 142 -12.90 -2.34 13.67
CA ARG A 142 -14.23 -1.78 13.97
C ARG A 142 -15.27 -2.03 12.88
N LYS A 143 -14.87 -2.11 11.60
CA LYS A 143 -15.80 -2.20 10.47
C LYS A 143 -15.78 -3.58 9.82
N ILE A 144 -14.60 -4.12 9.55
CA ILE A 144 -14.44 -5.37 8.81
C ILE A 144 -14.08 -6.50 9.78
N ARG A 145 -15.06 -6.91 10.59
CA ARG A 145 -14.95 -8.01 11.56
C ARG A 145 -15.40 -9.32 10.95
N VAL A 146 -14.79 -10.43 11.38
CA VAL A 146 -15.25 -11.77 11.01
C VAL A 146 -16.72 -11.92 11.42
N PRO A 147 -17.60 -12.42 10.53
CA PRO A 147 -19.01 -12.59 10.83
C PRO A 147 -19.21 -13.68 11.89
N VAL A 148 -19.40 -13.29 13.15
CA VAL A 148 -19.73 -14.22 14.24
C VAL A 148 -21.24 -14.42 14.26
N PRO A 149 -21.75 -15.66 14.18
CA PRO A 149 -23.19 -15.92 14.21
C PRO A 149 -23.76 -15.47 15.56
N SER A 150 -24.89 -14.77 15.53
CA SER A 150 -25.59 -14.38 16.76
C SER A 150 -26.22 -15.61 17.43
N LEU A 151 -26.47 -15.54 18.74
CA LEU A 151 -27.18 -16.60 19.46
C LEU A 151 -28.54 -16.90 18.83
N LYS A 152 -29.28 -15.86 18.40
CA LYS A 152 -30.55 -16.03 17.67
C LYS A 152 -30.38 -16.83 16.37
N GLN A 153 -29.29 -16.62 15.63
CA GLN A 153 -28.99 -17.38 14.40
C GLN A 153 -28.60 -18.83 14.71
N LEU A 154 -27.81 -19.06 15.77
CA LEU A 154 -27.46 -20.40 16.23
C LEU A 154 -28.70 -21.15 16.75
N ASP A 155 -29.57 -20.48 17.48
CA ASP A 155 -30.82 -21.06 17.99
C ASP A 155 -31.82 -21.33 16.85
N LYS A 156 -31.82 -20.50 15.80
CA LYS A 156 -32.56 -20.81 14.57
C LYS A 156 -32.00 -22.05 13.87
N ALA A 157 -30.68 -22.16 13.75
CA ALA A 157 -30.05 -23.36 13.17
C ALA A 157 -30.32 -24.63 14.01
N ARG A 158 -30.36 -24.51 15.34
CA ARG A 158 -30.75 -25.61 16.25
C ARG A 158 -32.20 -26.06 16.05
N LYS A 159 -33.09 -25.17 15.61
CA LYS A 159 -34.51 -25.45 15.41
C LYS A 159 -34.83 -26.12 14.08
N PHE A 160 -33.88 -26.28 13.15
CA PHE A 160 -34.16 -26.90 11.84
C PHE A 160 -34.80 -28.30 11.94
N ALA A 161 -34.45 -29.09 12.95
CA ALA A 161 -35.06 -30.40 13.19
C ALA A 161 -36.40 -30.31 13.94
N SER A 162 -36.56 -29.37 14.87
CA SER A 162 -37.82 -29.20 15.63
C SER A 162 -38.92 -28.49 14.84
N GLU A 163 -38.56 -27.78 13.77
CA GLU A 163 -39.50 -27.19 12.81
C GLU A 163 -40.44 -28.24 12.17
N PHE A 164 -40.05 -29.53 12.14
CA PHE A 164 -40.94 -30.60 11.65
C PHE A 164 -42.28 -30.61 12.39
N GLU A 165 -42.23 -30.44 13.72
CA GLU A 165 -43.40 -30.49 14.59
C GLU A 165 -44.30 -29.27 14.41
N GLN A 166 -43.76 -28.19 13.83
CA GLN A 166 -44.46 -26.93 13.57
C GLN A 166 -45.00 -26.84 12.13
N GLN A 167 -44.72 -27.83 11.28
CA GLN A 167 -45.20 -27.82 9.90
C GLN A 167 -46.72 -28.00 9.81
N ASN A 168 -47.31 -27.41 8.78
CA ASN A 168 -48.71 -27.63 8.45
C ASN A 168 -48.95 -29.13 8.20
N TRP A 169 -50.09 -29.65 8.67
CA TRP A 169 -50.48 -31.05 8.49
C TRP A 169 -50.45 -31.49 7.01
N THR A 170 -50.73 -30.56 6.09
CA THR A 170 -50.65 -30.82 4.63
C THR A 170 -49.22 -31.05 4.13
N ASP A 171 -48.21 -30.49 4.80
CA ASP A 171 -46.79 -30.72 4.49
C ASP A 171 -46.28 -32.02 5.15
N ILE A 172 -46.77 -32.34 6.36
CA ILE A 172 -46.42 -33.56 7.09
C ILE A 172 -46.90 -34.84 6.37
N PHE A 173 -48.08 -34.79 5.72
CA PHE A 173 -48.67 -35.93 5.00
C PHE A 173 -48.49 -35.87 3.48
N ARG A 174 -47.41 -35.25 2.98
CA ARG A 174 -47.11 -35.20 1.55
C ARG A 174 -46.94 -36.60 0.94
N VAL A 175 -47.50 -36.78 -0.25
CA VAL A 175 -47.31 -37.99 -1.04
C VAL A 175 -46.22 -37.72 -2.08
N PRO A 176 -45.14 -38.52 -2.12
CA PRO A 176 -44.05 -38.35 -3.10
C PRO A 176 -44.60 -38.37 -4.53
N TYR A 177 -44.08 -37.49 -5.39
CA TYR A 177 -44.43 -37.36 -6.82
C TYR A 177 -45.86 -36.89 -7.15
N MET A 178 -46.80 -36.94 -6.19
CA MET A 178 -48.17 -36.41 -6.36
C MET A 178 -48.31 -35.00 -5.79
N SER A 179 -47.56 -34.68 -4.73
CA SER A 179 -47.39 -33.32 -4.24
C SER A 179 -46.26 -32.64 -5.01
N ASN A 180 -46.50 -31.43 -5.54
CA ASN A 180 -45.54 -30.78 -6.41
C ASN A 180 -44.31 -30.35 -5.59
N ASN A 181 -43.19 -31.04 -5.80
CA ASN A 181 -41.92 -30.85 -5.07
C ASN A 181 -40.97 -29.87 -5.76
N GLY A 182 -41.46 -29.09 -6.73
CA GLY A 182 -40.63 -28.10 -7.41
C GLY A 182 -40.13 -27.03 -6.46
N ALA A 183 -38.88 -26.60 -6.64
CA ALA A 183 -38.40 -25.31 -6.14
C ALA A 183 -39.48 -24.24 -6.42
N PRO A 184 -39.68 -23.27 -5.51
CA PRO A 184 -40.64 -22.20 -5.74
C PRO A 184 -40.40 -21.68 -7.16
N LYS A 185 -41.42 -21.75 -8.01
CA LYS A 185 -41.32 -21.10 -9.31
C LYS A 185 -40.98 -19.65 -9.00
N THR A 186 -39.78 -19.23 -9.38
CA THR A 186 -39.37 -17.83 -9.45
C THR A 186 -40.17 -17.17 -10.56
N ASP A 187 -41.50 -17.21 -10.48
CA ASP A 187 -42.35 -16.49 -11.41
C ASP A 187 -42.17 -15.00 -11.07
N ASP A 188 -41.47 -14.30 -11.96
CA ASP A 188 -40.93 -12.92 -11.94
C ASP A 188 -41.90 -11.77 -11.61
N LYS A 189 -43.08 -12.07 -11.09
CA LYS A 189 -43.99 -11.04 -10.58
C LYS A 189 -43.83 -10.98 -9.08
N ALA A 190 -42.74 -10.33 -8.65
CA ALA A 190 -42.75 -9.63 -7.38
C ALA A 190 -44.12 -8.93 -7.28
N PRO A 191 -44.96 -9.26 -6.29
CA PRO A 191 -46.30 -8.72 -6.23
C PRO A 191 -46.15 -7.21 -6.32
N LYS A 192 -46.68 -6.61 -7.38
CA LYS A 192 -46.77 -5.16 -7.47
C LYS A 192 -47.51 -4.74 -6.22
N THR A 193 -46.78 -4.17 -5.27
CA THR A 193 -47.34 -3.37 -4.19
C THR A 193 -47.93 -2.16 -4.89
N ASP A 194 -49.14 -2.33 -5.44
CA ASP A 194 -49.94 -1.19 -5.86
C ASP A 194 -50.23 -0.42 -4.57
N ASP A 195 -49.52 0.68 -4.35
CA ASP A 195 -49.59 1.59 -3.21
C ASP A 195 -50.94 2.33 -3.09
N ARG A 196 -52.03 1.76 -3.63
CA ARG A 196 -53.38 2.20 -3.29
C ARG A 196 -53.74 1.66 -1.90
N ALA A 197 -53.35 2.43 -0.89
CA ALA A 197 -53.92 2.43 0.44
C ALA A 197 -55.42 2.82 0.40
N GLY A 198 -56.25 1.95 -0.19
CA GLY A 198 -57.69 1.99 -0.12
C GLY A 198 -58.14 0.86 0.78
N ARG A 199 -58.71 1.19 1.94
CA ARG A 199 -59.43 0.26 2.83
C ARG A 199 -60.54 -0.47 2.05
N SER A 200 -60.24 -1.55 1.34
CA SER A 200 -61.25 -2.48 0.84
C SER A 200 -61.50 -3.53 1.91
N ARG A 201 -62.68 -3.40 2.53
CA ARG A 201 -63.32 -4.43 3.33
C ARG A 201 -63.35 -5.75 2.56
N SER A 202 -62.92 -6.82 3.24
CA SER A 202 -63.44 -8.18 3.11
C SER A 202 -63.79 -8.61 1.68
N GLU A 203 -62.78 -8.85 0.84
CA GLU A 203 -63.00 -9.78 -0.27
C GLU A 203 -63.08 -11.20 0.28
N SER A 204 -64.18 -11.89 -0.05
CA SER A 204 -64.42 -13.31 0.23
C SER A 204 -63.23 -14.18 -0.19
N PRO A 205 -63.00 -15.35 0.46
CA PRO A 205 -61.93 -16.29 0.12
C PRO A 205 -62.23 -16.97 -1.23
N GLY A 206 -62.03 -16.20 -2.31
CA GLY A 206 -62.05 -16.67 -3.68
C GLY A 206 -60.83 -17.53 -3.90
N ARG A 207 -61.06 -18.83 -3.88
CA ARG A 207 -60.24 -19.97 -4.34
C ARG A 207 -59.21 -19.59 -5.42
N ARG A 208 -58.08 -18.97 -5.02
CA ARG A 208 -56.89 -18.88 -5.87
C ARG A 208 -56.36 -20.31 -6.04
N PRO A 209 -55.91 -20.74 -7.23
CA PRO A 209 -55.39 -22.09 -7.42
C PRO A 209 -54.19 -22.29 -6.49
N THR A 210 -54.38 -23.11 -5.46
CA THR A 210 -53.42 -23.39 -4.39
C THR A 210 -52.30 -24.34 -4.82
N THR A 211 -52.12 -24.59 -6.11
CA THR A 211 -51.45 -25.80 -6.59
C THR A 211 -49.94 -25.71 -6.79
N ASN A 212 -49.29 -24.54 -6.65
CA ASN A 212 -47.84 -24.39 -6.88
C ASN A 212 -47.12 -23.51 -5.85
N LYS A 213 -47.38 -23.68 -4.56
CA LYS A 213 -46.56 -23.03 -3.53
C LYS A 213 -45.51 -24.03 -3.05
N ALA A 214 -44.23 -23.64 -3.12
CA ALA A 214 -43.17 -24.35 -2.41
C ALA A 214 -43.57 -24.55 -0.94
N SER A 215 -43.01 -25.58 -0.30
CA SER A 215 -43.22 -25.77 1.14
C SER A 215 -42.89 -24.49 1.91
N SER A 216 -43.65 -24.26 2.96
CA SER A 216 -43.47 -23.13 3.88
C SER A 216 -42.01 -22.97 4.29
N TRP A 217 -41.36 -24.08 4.66
CA TRP A 217 -39.95 -24.08 5.07
C TRP A 217 -38.96 -23.66 3.97
N ILE A 218 -39.19 -23.99 2.68
CA ILE A 218 -38.30 -23.54 1.59
C ILE A 218 -38.41 -22.02 1.41
N ARG A 219 -39.62 -21.47 1.57
CA ARG A 219 -39.82 -20.03 1.55
C ARG A 219 -39.15 -19.37 2.73
N ASP A 220 -39.32 -19.92 3.94
CA ASP A 220 -38.70 -19.37 5.13
C ASP A 220 -37.17 -19.45 5.04
N GLU A 221 -36.60 -20.52 4.47
CA GLU A 221 -35.18 -20.64 4.18
C GLU A 221 -34.72 -19.57 3.18
N TYR A 222 -35.40 -19.45 2.03
CA TYR A 222 -35.07 -18.43 1.02
C TYR A 222 -35.20 -17.00 1.56
N GLU A 223 -36.23 -16.74 2.37
CA GLU A 223 -36.42 -15.45 3.06
C GLU A 223 -35.34 -15.23 4.13
N THR A 224 -34.81 -16.29 4.76
CA THR A 224 -33.71 -16.22 5.75
C THR A 224 -32.34 -15.99 5.10
N ASP A 225 -32.09 -16.64 3.97
CA ASP A 225 -30.89 -16.42 3.16
C ASP A 225 -30.89 -15.00 2.59
N ARG A 226 -32.04 -14.56 2.07
CA ARG A 226 -32.24 -13.20 1.52
C ARG A 226 -32.27 -12.10 2.59
N ALA A 227 -32.74 -12.40 3.80
CA ALA A 227 -32.73 -11.46 4.92
C ALA A 227 -31.30 -11.17 5.46
N GLY A 228 -30.26 -11.69 4.81
CA GLY A 228 -28.90 -11.26 5.08
C GLY A 228 -28.34 -11.83 6.37
N THR A 229 -28.58 -13.12 6.64
CA THR A 229 -27.81 -13.85 7.67
C THR A 229 -26.30 -13.79 7.41
N VAL A 230 -25.89 -13.56 6.16
CA VAL A 230 -24.52 -13.26 5.73
C VAL A 230 -24.22 -11.75 5.81
N SER A 231 -24.20 -11.25 7.05
CA SER A 231 -23.25 -10.26 7.58
C SER A 231 -22.70 -9.18 6.62
N GLY A 232 -23.47 -8.11 6.47
CA GLY A 232 -22.99 -6.80 6.06
C GLY A 232 -24.13 -5.81 6.25
N THR A 233 -23.83 -4.57 6.60
CA THR A 233 -24.77 -3.43 6.58
C THR A 233 -25.14 -3.05 5.15
N ALA A 234 -25.35 -4.05 4.28
CA ALA A 234 -25.75 -3.90 2.90
C ALA A 234 -27.15 -3.27 2.91
N VAL A 235 -27.15 -1.95 2.85
CA VAL A 235 -28.35 -1.14 2.71
C VAL A 235 -29.06 -1.63 1.45
N ASN A 236 -30.20 -2.31 1.63
CA ASN A 236 -31.01 -2.95 0.58
C ASN A 236 -31.51 -2.01 -0.54
N ASN A 237 -31.09 -0.74 -0.55
CA ASN A 237 -31.55 0.31 -1.45
C ASN A 237 -30.42 1.03 -2.21
N LEU A 238 -29.18 0.55 -2.15
CA LEU A 238 -28.10 1.17 -2.93
C LEU A 238 -28.21 0.76 -4.41
N PRO A 239 -28.01 1.70 -5.36
CA PRO A 239 -28.00 1.38 -6.78
C PRO A 239 -27.03 0.24 -7.11
N GLY A 240 -27.43 -0.58 -8.09
CA GLY A 240 -26.71 -1.79 -8.51
C GLY A 240 -25.26 -1.54 -8.96
N ASP A 241 -24.94 -0.31 -9.36
CA ASP A 241 -23.61 0.12 -9.79
C ASP A 241 -22.72 0.65 -8.65
N VAL A 242 -23.20 0.75 -7.41
CA VAL A 242 -22.38 1.27 -6.30
C VAL A 242 -21.30 0.27 -5.89
N ALA A 243 -20.08 0.76 -5.68
CA ALA A 243 -18.96 -0.05 -5.22
C ALA A 243 -19.21 -0.72 -3.85
N PRO A 244 -18.56 -1.88 -3.58
CA PRO A 244 -18.61 -2.57 -2.30
C PRO A 244 -18.37 -1.64 -1.09
N GLU A 245 -19.04 -1.97 0.02
CA GLU A 245 -19.03 -1.13 1.23
C GLU A 245 -17.61 -0.88 1.77
N HIS A 246 -16.75 -1.90 1.81
CA HIS A 246 -15.38 -1.79 2.30
C HIS A 246 -14.54 -0.78 1.49
N PHE A 247 -14.74 -0.71 0.17
CA PHE A 247 -14.08 0.27 -0.70
C PHE A 247 -14.58 1.69 -0.43
N ARG A 248 -15.87 1.87 -0.18
CA ARG A 248 -16.43 3.19 0.17
C ARG A 248 -15.95 3.68 1.53
N LEU A 249 -15.87 2.77 2.52
CA LEU A 249 -15.28 3.03 3.82
C LEU A 249 -13.81 3.43 3.70
N TYR A 250 -13.04 2.67 2.91
CA TYR A 250 -11.64 2.99 2.66
C TYR A 250 -11.49 4.35 1.93
N ALA A 251 -12.32 4.63 0.93
CA ALA A 251 -12.33 5.91 0.20
C ALA A 251 -12.60 7.09 1.14
N ALA A 252 -13.50 6.91 2.11
CA ALA A 252 -13.81 7.93 3.11
C ALA A 252 -12.60 8.19 4.01
N CYS A 253 -11.96 7.13 4.50
CA CYS A 253 -10.73 7.25 5.30
C CYS A 253 -9.59 7.88 4.49
N GLN A 254 -9.41 7.49 3.22
CA GLN A 254 -8.31 7.96 2.37
C GLN A 254 -8.27 9.48 2.21
N LYS A 255 -9.42 10.15 2.31
CA LYS A 255 -9.50 11.62 2.30
C LYS A 255 -8.71 12.28 3.44
N GLU A 256 -8.45 11.59 4.54
CA GLU A 256 -7.68 12.14 5.67
C GLU A 256 -6.18 12.26 5.38
N TRP A 257 -5.62 11.42 4.50
CA TRP A 257 -4.17 11.40 4.24
C TRP A 257 -3.77 11.67 2.80
N VAL A 258 -4.70 11.64 1.84
CA VAL A 258 -4.36 11.80 0.42
C VAL A 258 -3.70 13.14 0.11
N GLU A 259 -4.13 14.23 0.75
CA GLU A 259 -3.51 15.54 0.55
C GLU A 259 -2.05 15.53 1.02
N TYR A 260 -1.75 14.84 2.14
CA TYR A 260 -0.39 14.72 2.67
C TYR A 260 0.50 13.90 1.74
N ASP A 261 -0.02 12.78 1.21
CA ASP A 261 0.67 11.91 0.26
C ASP A 261 1.04 12.66 -1.03
N VAL A 262 0.09 13.40 -1.61
CA VAL A 262 0.34 14.19 -2.82
C VAL A 262 1.34 15.30 -2.57
N TYR A 263 1.14 16.10 -1.51
CA TYR A 263 2.02 17.23 -1.24
C TYR A 263 3.40 16.82 -0.75
N ALA A 264 3.58 15.61 -0.21
CA ALA A 264 4.89 15.03 0.00
C ALA A 264 5.65 14.85 -1.32
N ARG A 265 5.01 14.28 -2.35
CA ARG A 265 5.61 14.12 -3.69
C ARG A 265 5.90 15.47 -4.36
N VAL A 266 4.98 16.43 -4.24
CA VAL A 266 5.18 17.81 -4.75
C VAL A 266 6.36 18.47 -4.06
N ALA A 267 6.48 18.36 -2.74
CA ALA A 267 7.60 18.91 -1.98
C ALA A 267 8.94 18.26 -2.38
N ILE A 268 8.97 16.94 -2.61
CA ILE A 268 10.17 16.25 -3.14
C ILE A 268 10.58 16.82 -4.51
N PHE A 269 9.62 16.98 -5.43
CA PHE A 269 9.89 17.55 -6.74
C PHE A 269 10.47 18.98 -6.62
N MET A 270 9.85 19.82 -5.79
CA MET A 270 10.30 21.19 -5.53
C MET A 270 11.71 21.22 -4.94
N GLY A 271 11.98 20.33 -3.98
CA GLY A 271 13.30 20.18 -3.37
C GLY A 271 14.36 19.84 -4.41
N PHE A 272 14.17 18.76 -5.19
CA PHE A 272 15.14 18.33 -6.20
C PHE A 272 15.38 19.38 -7.28
N VAL A 273 14.35 20.09 -7.71
CA VAL A 273 14.48 21.19 -8.67
C VAL A 273 15.39 22.29 -8.11
N CYS A 274 15.17 22.72 -6.86
CA CYS A 274 16.02 23.70 -6.19
C CYS A 274 17.44 23.16 -5.94
N TYR A 275 17.58 21.89 -5.56
CA TYR A 275 18.89 21.24 -5.36
C TYR A 275 19.72 21.20 -6.64
N ILE A 276 19.11 20.83 -7.77
CA ILE A 276 19.80 20.77 -9.07
C ILE A 276 20.23 22.17 -9.52
N GLN A 277 19.40 23.20 -9.30
CA GLN A 277 19.81 24.59 -9.55
C GLN A 277 20.95 25.01 -8.62
N SER A 278 20.88 24.65 -7.35
CA SER A 278 21.97 24.86 -6.38
C SER A 278 23.27 24.23 -6.86
N LEU A 279 23.25 22.97 -7.33
CA LEU A 279 24.42 22.31 -7.91
C LEU A 279 24.97 23.00 -9.17
N ALA A 280 24.09 23.50 -10.04
CA ALA A 280 24.51 24.24 -11.23
C ALA A 280 25.26 25.53 -10.85
N TYR A 281 24.75 26.28 -9.86
CA TYR A 281 25.40 27.50 -9.37
C TYR A 281 26.68 27.22 -8.59
N TYR A 282 26.68 26.17 -7.75
CA TYR A 282 27.86 25.70 -7.05
C TYR A 282 28.96 25.30 -8.03
N GLY A 283 28.63 24.51 -9.06
CA GLY A 283 29.58 24.10 -10.10
C GLY A 283 30.14 25.28 -10.88
N LEU A 284 29.29 26.27 -11.22
CA LEU A 284 29.75 27.52 -11.83
C LEU A 284 30.71 28.30 -10.92
N GLY A 285 30.46 28.36 -9.61
CA GLY A 285 31.40 28.97 -8.67
C GLY A 285 32.71 28.18 -8.59
N HIS A 286 32.63 26.92 -8.17
CA HIS A 286 33.77 26.06 -7.88
C HIS A 286 34.72 25.93 -9.08
N ILE A 287 34.20 25.54 -10.24
CA ILE A 287 35.04 25.21 -11.41
C ILE A 287 35.64 26.48 -12.03
N ASN A 288 34.91 27.61 -12.05
CA ASN A 288 35.46 28.86 -12.58
C ASN A 288 36.55 29.44 -11.68
N ILE A 289 36.40 29.30 -10.36
CA ILE A 289 37.23 30.02 -9.40
C ILE A 289 38.43 29.19 -8.96
N GLU A 290 38.20 27.94 -8.58
CA GLU A 290 39.26 27.08 -8.04
C GLU A 290 40.01 26.40 -9.18
N LEU A 291 39.29 25.89 -10.19
CA LEU A 291 39.89 25.18 -11.32
C LEU A 291 40.21 26.07 -12.52
N LYS A 292 39.70 27.32 -12.54
CA LYS A 292 39.92 28.29 -13.63
C LYS A 292 39.54 27.74 -15.01
N ALA A 293 38.53 26.87 -15.07
CA ALA A 293 38.16 26.11 -16.27
C ALA A 293 36.75 26.48 -16.78
N PHE A 294 36.62 27.65 -17.43
CA PHE A 294 35.34 28.21 -17.86
C PHE A 294 34.50 27.27 -18.74
N TRP A 295 35.10 26.66 -19.76
CA TRP A 295 34.38 25.76 -20.66
C TRP A 295 33.85 24.52 -19.94
N VAL A 296 34.62 24.00 -18.98
CA VAL A 296 34.19 22.85 -18.16
C VAL A 296 33.04 23.29 -17.26
N ALA A 297 33.13 24.45 -16.61
CA ALA A 297 32.06 24.99 -15.78
C ALA A 297 30.74 25.15 -16.56
N PHE A 298 30.81 25.68 -17.78
CA PHE A 298 29.63 25.83 -18.64
C PHE A 298 29.07 24.50 -19.11
N ALA A 299 29.92 23.56 -19.51
CA ALA A 299 29.48 22.22 -19.92
C ALA A 299 28.80 21.46 -18.76
N THR A 300 29.39 21.54 -17.56
CA THR A 300 28.80 20.94 -16.35
C THR A 300 27.47 21.61 -16.01
N SER A 301 27.42 22.94 -15.97
CA SER A 301 26.18 23.68 -15.67
C SER A 301 25.07 23.41 -16.69
N LEU A 302 25.41 23.34 -17.99
CA LEU A 302 24.47 22.99 -19.05
C LEU A 302 23.92 21.57 -18.87
N THR A 303 24.78 20.60 -18.56
CA THR A 303 24.38 19.21 -18.32
C THR A 303 23.40 19.11 -17.14
N ILE A 304 23.70 19.79 -16.02
CA ILE A 304 22.83 19.84 -14.84
C ILE A 304 21.50 20.56 -15.18
N THR A 305 21.55 21.61 -15.99
CA THR A 305 20.37 22.34 -16.45
C THR A 305 19.48 21.48 -17.35
N MET A 306 20.07 20.64 -18.21
CA MET A 306 19.30 19.68 -19.02
C MET A 306 18.64 18.62 -18.15
N LEU A 307 19.28 18.17 -17.08
CA LEU A 307 18.64 17.29 -16.09
C LEU A 307 17.42 17.97 -15.45
N GLN A 308 17.53 19.26 -15.09
CA GLN A 308 16.38 20.02 -14.58
C GLN A 308 15.24 20.07 -15.62
N VAL A 309 15.55 20.34 -16.89
CA VAL A 309 14.57 20.35 -17.99
C VAL A 309 13.86 19.00 -18.12
N LEU A 310 14.60 17.89 -18.01
CA LEU A 310 14.03 16.54 -18.07
C LEU A 310 13.09 16.27 -16.89
N ILE A 311 13.48 16.64 -15.67
CA ILE A 311 12.62 16.49 -14.48
C ILE A 311 11.34 17.32 -14.64
N LEU A 312 11.43 18.56 -15.12
CA LEU A 312 10.25 19.38 -15.42
C LEU A 312 9.34 18.74 -16.47
N ARG A 313 9.89 18.04 -17.46
CA ARG A 313 9.11 17.32 -18.49
C ARG A 313 8.48 16.04 -17.96
N PHE A 314 9.17 15.30 -17.10
CA PHE A 314 8.67 14.05 -16.55
C PHE A 314 7.60 14.29 -15.48
N ASP A 315 7.75 15.32 -14.64
CA ASP A 315 6.89 15.51 -13.47
C ASP A 315 5.72 16.49 -13.71
N LEU A 316 5.73 17.27 -14.79
CA LEU A 316 4.63 18.20 -15.11
C LEU A 316 3.82 17.75 -16.33
N VAL A 317 2.50 17.59 -16.15
CA VAL A 317 1.58 17.27 -17.26
C VAL A 317 1.61 18.41 -18.29
N SER A 318 2.08 18.11 -19.51
CA SER A 318 2.16 19.08 -20.61
C SER A 318 0.80 19.42 -21.28
N GLY A 319 -0.31 18.93 -20.73
CA GLY A 319 -1.63 18.89 -21.37
C GLY A 319 -2.80 19.51 -20.59
N ARG A 320 -2.56 20.20 -19.47
CA ARG A 320 -3.62 20.97 -18.79
C ARG A 320 -4.27 21.92 -19.80
N GLN A 321 -5.59 22.08 -19.81
CA GLN A 321 -6.26 23.00 -20.73
C GLN A 321 -5.57 24.37 -20.65
N ARG A 322 -4.77 24.71 -21.67
CA ARG A 322 -3.91 25.91 -21.78
C ARG A 322 -4.58 27.24 -21.41
N LYS A 323 -5.91 27.27 -21.35
CA LYS A 323 -6.73 28.46 -21.20
C LYS A 323 -6.75 29.08 -19.80
N LYS A 324 -6.12 28.46 -18.77
CA LYS A 324 -6.15 29.00 -17.39
C LYS A 324 -4.80 29.16 -16.68
N GLU A 325 -3.68 28.88 -17.34
CA GLU A 325 -2.36 29.16 -16.75
C GLU A 325 -2.09 30.67 -16.74
N ARG A 326 -1.70 31.23 -15.59
CA ARG A 326 -1.37 32.65 -15.45
C ARG A 326 0.04 32.96 -15.96
N LEU A 327 0.98 32.03 -15.77
CA LEU A 327 2.39 32.18 -16.18
C LEU A 327 2.82 31.05 -17.15
N PRO A 328 2.25 30.98 -18.36
CA PRO A 328 2.59 29.92 -19.32
C PRO A 328 4.03 30.05 -19.79
N GLY A 329 4.79 28.95 -19.76
CA GLY A 329 6.17 28.89 -20.22
C GLY A 329 7.21 29.40 -19.23
N CYS A 330 6.80 30.07 -18.15
CA CYS A 330 7.71 30.56 -17.11
C CYS A 330 8.45 29.43 -16.34
N GLN A 331 8.05 28.17 -16.52
CA GLN A 331 8.80 27.03 -15.97
C GLN A 331 10.20 26.89 -16.57
N TRP A 332 10.44 27.49 -17.75
CA TRP A 332 11.75 27.49 -18.40
C TRP A 332 12.67 28.60 -17.90
N CYS A 333 12.17 29.55 -17.11
CA CYS A 333 12.97 30.63 -16.55
C CYS A 333 14.06 30.10 -15.58
N GLY A 334 13.79 29.01 -14.86
CA GLY A 334 14.77 28.39 -13.96
C GLY A 334 16.01 27.90 -14.70
N PRO A 335 15.88 27.01 -15.69
CA PRO A 335 16.97 26.61 -16.57
C PRO A 335 17.63 27.77 -17.31
N LEU A 336 16.87 28.78 -17.74
CA LEU A 336 17.44 29.94 -18.43
C LEU A 336 18.29 30.82 -17.49
N ALA A 337 17.95 30.88 -16.20
CA ALA A 337 18.69 31.66 -15.21
C ALA A 337 20.13 31.15 -15.01
N THR A 338 20.39 29.86 -15.16
CA THR A 338 21.76 29.31 -15.08
C THR A 338 22.61 29.72 -16.28
N VAL A 339 21.99 29.86 -17.46
CA VAL A 339 22.66 30.40 -18.67
C VAL A 339 23.04 31.86 -18.46
N PHE A 340 22.12 32.68 -17.94
CA PHE A 340 22.40 34.08 -17.60
C PHE A 340 23.51 34.21 -16.57
N ALA A 341 23.49 33.38 -15.53
CA ALA A 341 24.57 33.35 -14.53
C ALA A 341 25.91 32.90 -15.14
N SER A 342 25.90 31.95 -16.08
CA SER A 342 27.12 31.50 -16.77
C SER A 342 27.77 32.64 -17.57
N VAL A 343 26.96 33.40 -18.32
CA VAL A 343 27.43 34.56 -19.09
C VAL A 343 27.88 35.69 -18.17
N GLY A 344 27.11 35.96 -17.10
CA GLY A 344 27.49 36.93 -16.06
C GLY A 344 28.84 36.59 -15.42
N MET A 345 29.06 35.33 -15.05
CA MET A 345 30.35 34.85 -14.55
C MET A 345 31.47 35.05 -15.58
N ALA A 346 31.23 34.72 -16.86
CA ALA A 346 32.24 34.90 -17.91
C ALA A 346 32.70 36.36 -18.02
N LEU A 347 31.74 37.30 -17.98
CA LEU A 347 31.99 38.73 -18.08
C LEU A 347 32.67 39.29 -16.82
N ASP A 348 32.26 38.84 -15.64
CA ASP A 348 32.80 39.30 -14.36
C ASP A 348 34.29 38.92 -14.17
N PHE A 349 34.73 37.84 -14.81
CA PHE A 349 36.13 37.37 -14.81
C PHE A 349 36.97 37.85 -16.01
N THR A 350 36.47 38.78 -16.82
CA THR A 350 37.25 39.30 -17.94
C THR A 350 38.49 40.08 -17.44
N VAL A 351 39.63 39.84 -18.08
CA VAL A 351 40.94 40.39 -17.65
C VAL A 351 41.04 41.90 -17.89
N LYS A 352 40.36 42.41 -18.92
CA LYS A 352 40.42 43.83 -19.31
C LYS A 352 39.25 44.59 -18.71
N PHE A 353 39.55 45.57 -17.86
CA PHE A 353 38.55 46.49 -17.35
C PHE A 353 37.93 47.31 -18.49
N ASP A 354 36.61 47.17 -18.65
CA ASP A 354 35.80 47.95 -19.57
C ASP A 354 34.45 48.22 -18.90
N THR A 355 34.16 49.49 -18.64
CA THR A 355 32.91 49.96 -18.03
C THR A 355 31.67 49.42 -18.75
N THR A 356 31.75 49.25 -20.08
CA THR A 356 30.68 48.69 -20.89
C THR A 356 30.45 47.23 -20.54
N MET A 357 31.51 46.43 -20.40
CA MET A 357 31.44 45.02 -20.02
C MET A 357 30.94 44.86 -18.58
N VAL A 358 31.29 45.78 -17.68
CA VAL A 358 30.74 45.82 -16.31
C VAL A 358 29.23 46.05 -16.33
N ALA A 359 28.77 47.04 -17.10
CA ALA A 359 27.34 47.30 -17.23
C ALA A 359 26.59 46.11 -17.83
N ILE A 360 27.14 45.48 -18.88
CA ILE A 360 26.56 44.27 -19.49
C ILE A 360 26.55 43.11 -18.49
N SER A 361 27.63 42.92 -17.70
CA SER A 361 27.69 41.90 -16.65
C SER A 361 26.55 42.06 -15.64
N TRP A 362 26.30 43.28 -15.17
CA TRP A 362 25.18 43.58 -14.28
C TRP A 362 23.81 43.26 -14.90
N VAL A 363 23.62 43.51 -16.20
CA VAL A 363 22.39 43.12 -16.90
C VAL A 363 22.18 41.61 -16.85
N PHE A 364 23.24 40.81 -17.04
CA PHE A 364 23.15 39.35 -16.93
C PHE A 364 22.93 38.86 -15.50
N ILE A 365 23.55 39.51 -14.51
CA ILE A 365 23.36 39.21 -13.09
C ILE A 365 21.89 39.47 -12.70
N PHE A 366 21.37 40.67 -12.93
CA PHE A 366 19.96 40.97 -12.65
C PHE A 366 19.01 40.08 -13.45
N GLY A 367 19.34 39.78 -14.70
CA GLY A 367 18.60 38.82 -15.53
C GLY A 367 18.49 37.45 -14.87
N ALA A 368 19.58 36.91 -14.31
CA ALA A 368 19.56 35.63 -13.60
C ALA A 368 18.63 35.67 -12.37
N TYR A 369 18.68 36.72 -11.56
CA TYR A 369 17.81 36.87 -10.38
C TYR A 369 16.33 37.04 -10.76
N ILE A 370 16.03 37.88 -11.76
CA ILE A 370 14.66 38.10 -12.23
C ILE A 370 14.08 36.80 -12.80
N LEU A 371 14.87 36.05 -13.58
CA LEU A 371 14.46 34.74 -14.09
C LEU A 371 14.21 33.74 -12.96
N GLN A 372 15.04 33.72 -11.91
CA GLN A 372 14.78 32.89 -10.72
C GLN A 372 13.51 33.30 -9.97
N PHE A 373 13.26 34.60 -9.82
CA PHE A 373 12.03 35.09 -9.20
C PHE A 373 10.78 34.70 -10.01
N VAL A 374 10.79 34.91 -11.33
CA VAL A 374 9.68 34.51 -12.23
C VAL A 374 9.48 32.99 -12.19
N TYR A 375 10.57 32.23 -12.14
CA TYR A 375 10.51 30.78 -11.98
C TYR A 375 9.86 30.38 -10.65
N ALA A 376 10.25 31.02 -9.54
CA ALA A 376 9.66 30.78 -8.23
C ALA A 376 8.16 31.12 -8.19
N LEU A 377 7.73 32.20 -8.85
CA LEU A 377 6.31 32.52 -9.01
C LEU A 377 5.56 31.46 -9.81
N ARG A 378 6.18 30.93 -10.87
CA ARG A 378 5.59 29.82 -11.63
C ARG A 378 5.45 28.58 -10.76
N LEU A 379 6.49 28.20 -10.01
CA LEU A 379 6.41 27.05 -9.11
C LEU A 379 5.34 27.25 -8.02
N LEU A 380 5.13 28.48 -7.53
CA LEU A 380 4.03 28.79 -6.63
C LEU A 380 2.67 28.52 -7.27
N GLU A 381 2.47 28.93 -8.52
CA GLU A 381 1.25 28.62 -9.28
C GLU A 381 1.02 27.11 -9.41
N LEU A 382 2.08 26.32 -9.64
CA LEU A 382 1.98 24.87 -9.82
C LEU A 382 1.59 24.12 -8.55
N VAL A 383 2.01 24.62 -7.38
CA VAL A 383 1.72 24.03 -6.06
C VAL A 383 0.29 24.33 -5.59
N LEU A 384 -0.32 25.41 -6.08
CA LEU A 384 -1.66 25.81 -5.68
C LEU A 384 -2.72 24.81 -6.17
N PRO A 385 -3.71 24.51 -5.31
CA PRO A 385 -4.76 23.56 -5.65
C PRO A 385 -5.71 24.08 -6.74
N ASP A 386 -6.40 23.15 -7.38
CA ASP A 386 -7.25 23.42 -8.53
C ASP A 386 -8.44 24.30 -8.19
N ASN A 387 -9.01 24.21 -6.99
CA ASN A 387 -10.09 25.12 -6.57
C ASN A 387 -9.67 26.60 -6.56
N VAL A 388 -8.39 26.91 -6.30
CA VAL A 388 -7.87 28.29 -6.30
C VAL A 388 -7.70 28.82 -7.72
N ILE A 389 -7.40 27.95 -8.68
CA ILE A 389 -7.13 28.32 -10.09
C ILE A 389 -8.39 28.17 -10.96
N GLY A 390 -9.29 27.26 -10.60
CA GLY A 390 -10.59 26.99 -11.20
C GLY A 390 -10.91 25.49 -11.29
N LYS A 391 -12.18 25.12 -11.11
CA LYS A 391 -12.65 23.71 -11.09
C LYS A 391 -12.13 22.88 -12.27
N PHE A 392 -11.35 21.85 -11.97
CA PHE A 392 -10.93 20.80 -12.90
C PHE A 392 -11.94 19.65 -12.82
N LYS A 393 -12.56 19.30 -13.95
CA LYS A 393 -13.37 18.08 -14.07
C LYS A 393 -12.55 17.07 -14.87
N ALA A 394 -11.90 16.14 -14.17
CA ALA A 394 -11.36 14.96 -14.83
C ALA A 394 -12.53 14.11 -15.33
N GLN A 395 -12.44 13.65 -16.57
CA GLN A 395 -13.39 12.66 -17.07
C GLN A 395 -12.87 11.29 -16.64
N GLU A 396 -13.63 10.56 -15.82
CA GLU A 396 -13.29 9.20 -15.41
C GLU A 396 -13.41 8.28 -16.62
N SER A 397 -12.28 7.85 -17.18
CA SER A 397 -12.21 6.91 -18.30
C SER A 397 -11.41 5.69 -17.86
N ILE A 398 -11.80 4.49 -18.33
CA ILE A 398 -11.15 3.23 -17.96
C ILE A 398 -9.75 3.20 -18.59
N GLY A 399 -8.72 3.06 -17.78
CA GLY A 399 -7.31 3.07 -18.21
C GLY A 399 -6.61 4.42 -18.01
N ASP A 400 -7.36 5.50 -17.78
CA ASP A 400 -6.79 6.77 -17.32
C ASP A 400 -6.54 6.76 -15.81
N ALA A 401 -5.58 7.58 -15.37
CA ALA A 401 -5.34 7.79 -13.96
C ALA A 401 -6.61 8.34 -13.30
N TRP A 402 -7.21 7.55 -12.41
CA TRP A 402 -8.43 7.92 -11.70
C TRP A 402 -8.21 9.21 -10.89
N TRP A 403 -9.11 10.19 -11.06
CA TRP A 403 -9.03 11.49 -10.38
C TRP A 403 -10.42 11.95 -9.94
N PRO A 404 -10.77 11.84 -8.66
CA PRO A 404 -12.12 12.09 -8.21
C PRO A 404 -12.38 13.59 -8.13
N ALA A 405 -13.62 13.99 -8.47
CA ALA A 405 -14.04 15.38 -8.40
C ALA A 405 -13.93 15.99 -6.99
N SER A 406 -13.94 15.16 -5.93
CA SER A 406 -13.78 15.62 -4.55
C SER A 406 -12.37 16.09 -4.19
N TRP A 407 -11.36 15.83 -5.03
CA TRP A 407 -9.97 16.23 -4.78
C TRP A 407 -9.68 17.64 -5.29
N GLU A 408 -10.55 18.58 -4.94
CA GLU A 408 -10.41 19.98 -5.37
C GLU A 408 -9.18 20.68 -4.74
N ASN A 409 -8.66 20.13 -3.63
CA ASN A 409 -7.49 20.63 -2.91
C ASN A 409 -6.16 20.06 -3.44
N ILE A 410 -6.16 19.34 -4.56
CA ILE A 410 -4.98 18.65 -5.08
C ILE A 410 -4.59 19.26 -6.44
N PRO A 411 -3.31 19.57 -6.68
CA PRO A 411 -2.86 20.19 -7.92
C PRO A 411 -2.84 19.15 -9.05
N SER A 412 -3.71 19.29 -10.05
CA SER A 412 -3.79 18.33 -11.16
C SER A 412 -2.55 18.31 -12.07
N THR A 413 -1.66 19.31 -11.95
CA THR A 413 -0.39 19.38 -12.69
C THR A 413 0.48 18.14 -12.50
N PHE A 414 0.34 17.45 -11.36
CA PHE A 414 1.13 16.27 -10.99
C PHE A 414 0.38 14.95 -11.15
N ALA A 415 -0.84 14.95 -11.72
CA ALA A 415 -1.73 13.80 -11.70
C ALA A 415 -1.12 12.49 -12.23
N HIS A 416 -0.27 12.56 -13.26
CA HIS A 416 0.35 11.37 -13.88
C HIS A 416 1.54 10.79 -13.09
N VAL A 417 2.18 11.58 -12.23
CA VAL A 417 3.29 11.11 -11.37
C VAL A 417 2.85 10.71 -9.97
N LEU A 418 1.55 10.80 -9.71
CA LEU A 418 0.96 10.36 -8.45
C LEU A 418 0.62 8.88 -8.54
N TYR A 419 1.45 8.05 -7.90
CA TYR A 419 1.18 6.62 -7.72
C TYR A 419 0.14 6.41 -6.62
N ILE A 420 -1.11 6.77 -6.91
CA ILE A 420 -2.22 6.59 -5.97
C ILE A 420 -3.15 5.52 -6.54
N VAL A 421 -3.38 4.50 -5.72
CA VAL A 421 -4.46 3.54 -5.97
C VAL A 421 -5.64 4.00 -5.15
N ALA A 422 -6.75 4.18 -5.84
CA ALA A 422 -8.00 4.53 -5.22
C ALA A 422 -9.02 3.43 -5.41
N PRO A 423 -9.89 3.23 -4.41
CA PRO A 423 -10.98 2.30 -4.53
C PRO A 423 -11.95 2.75 -5.64
N PRO A 424 -12.56 1.81 -6.39
CA PRO A 424 -13.60 2.15 -7.34
C PRO A 424 -14.79 2.78 -6.62
N THR A 425 -15.41 3.80 -7.23
CA THR A 425 -16.65 4.41 -6.74
C THR A 425 -17.88 3.67 -7.25
N ARG A 426 -17.75 3.02 -8.41
CA ARG A 426 -18.80 2.26 -9.08
C ARG A 426 -18.26 0.94 -9.63
N LEU A 427 -19.12 -0.07 -9.68
CA LEU A 427 -18.89 -1.33 -10.38
C LEU A 427 -18.98 -1.07 -11.89
N GLN A 428 -18.10 -1.71 -12.66
CA GLN A 428 -18.20 -1.66 -14.12
C GLN A 428 -19.40 -2.49 -14.60
N PRO A 429 -19.97 -2.18 -15.78
CA PRO A 429 -20.95 -3.04 -16.41
C PRO A 429 -20.39 -4.48 -16.54
N GLY A 430 -21.08 -5.46 -15.96
CA GLY A 430 -20.65 -6.86 -15.94
C GLY A 430 -19.77 -7.26 -14.75
N GLN A 431 -19.41 -6.34 -13.86
CA GLN A 431 -18.86 -6.68 -12.55
C GLN A 431 -19.99 -6.86 -11.54
N PHE A 432 -19.87 -7.90 -10.73
CA PHE A 432 -20.86 -8.23 -9.71
C PHE A 432 -20.21 -8.21 -8.33
N ASP A 433 -20.92 -7.62 -7.38
CA ASP A 433 -20.62 -7.76 -5.97
C ASP A 433 -21.22 -9.09 -5.51
N THR A 434 -20.36 -10.04 -5.12
CA THR A 434 -20.77 -11.38 -4.69
C THR A 434 -21.78 -11.33 -3.55
N VAL A 435 -21.72 -10.31 -2.66
CA VAL A 435 -22.73 -10.10 -1.61
C VAL A 435 -24.09 -9.87 -2.25
N ARG A 436 -24.16 -8.98 -3.24
CA ARG A 436 -25.42 -8.63 -3.92
C ARG A 436 -25.93 -9.81 -4.72
N GLU A 437 -25.05 -10.53 -5.41
CA GLU A 437 -25.41 -11.74 -6.15
C GLU A 437 -26.00 -12.81 -5.22
N THR A 438 -25.46 -12.94 -4.00
CA THR A 438 -26.00 -13.86 -2.99
C THR A 438 -27.35 -13.40 -2.46
N ILE A 439 -27.55 -12.09 -2.21
CA ILE A 439 -28.80 -11.53 -1.66
C ILE A 439 -29.93 -11.54 -2.69
N TYR A 440 -29.66 -11.07 -3.91
CA TYR A 440 -30.69 -10.93 -4.93
C TYR A 440 -30.90 -12.20 -5.75
N GLY A 441 -30.02 -13.20 -5.56
CA GLY A 441 -29.89 -14.34 -6.44
C GLY A 441 -29.34 -13.92 -7.80
N SER A 442 -29.03 -14.92 -8.64
CA SER A 442 -29.06 -14.71 -10.08
C SER A 442 -30.48 -14.28 -10.43
N GLY A 443 -30.71 -12.97 -10.58
CA GLY A 443 -31.94 -12.45 -11.17
C GLY A 443 -32.21 -13.14 -12.52
N PRO A 444 -33.42 -12.98 -13.11
CA PRO A 444 -33.75 -13.56 -14.41
C PRO A 444 -32.57 -13.34 -15.35
N ASP A 445 -32.04 -14.46 -15.84
CA ASP A 445 -30.71 -14.64 -16.37
C ASP A 445 -30.27 -13.36 -17.12
N PRO A 446 -29.21 -12.65 -16.69
CA PRO A 446 -28.77 -11.45 -17.40
C PRO A 446 -28.48 -11.76 -18.87
N PHE A 447 -28.20 -13.02 -19.22
CA PHE A 447 -28.07 -13.51 -20.58
C PHE A 447 -29.36 -13.43 -21.41
N ASP A 448 -30.55 -13.54 -20.81
CA ASP A 448 -31.82 -13.29 -21.52
C ASP A 448 -32.05 -11.79 -21.77
N SER A 449 -31.42 -10.91 -20.98
CA SER A 449 -31.37 -9.46 -21.24
C SER A 449 -30.15 -8.99 -22.04
N ALA A 450 -29.11 -9.81 -22.14
CA ALA A 450 -27.88 -9.55 -22.91
C ALA A 450 -27.90 -10.18 -24.32
N GLY A 451 -28.97 -10.91 -24.64
CA GLY A 451 -29.27 -11.40 -25.99
C GLY A 451 -29.78 -10.32 -26.95
N GLU A 452 -30.16 -9.14 -26.46
CA GLU A 452 -30.14 -7.96 -27.32
C GLU A 452 -28.71 -7.42 -27.33
N PRO A 453 -27.99 -7.51 -28.46
CA PRO A 453 -26.66 -6.93 -28.54
C PRO A 453 -26.78 -5.48 -28.11
N ILE A 454 -25.88 -5.06 -27.21
CA ILE A 454 -25.71 -3.65 -26.84
C ILE A 454 -25.42 -2.91 -28.14
N GLY A 455 -26.50 -2.46 -28.80
CA GLY A 455 -26.45 -1.64 -29.98
C GLY A 455 -25.66 -0.40 -29.62
N ALA A 456 -24.92 0.10 -30.60
CA ALA A 456 -24.18 1.36 -30.58
C ALA A 456 -24.81 2.41 -29.63
N PRO A 457 -24.01 3.24 -28.93
CA PRO A 457 -24.38 4.13 -27.81
C PRO A 457 -25.48 5.19 -28.11
N GLY A 458 -26.67 4.74 -28.51
CA GLY A 458 -27.76 5.55 -29.02
C GLY A 458 -29.15 4.91 -28.88
N ALA A 459 -29.26 3.65 -28.46
CA ALA A 459 -30.53 3.03 -28.13
C ALA A 459 -30.71 2.96 -26.60
N ALA A 460 -30.85 4.13 -25.97
CA ALA A 460 -31.39 4.20 -24.61
C ALA A 460 -32.74 3.47 -24.61
N ARG A 461 -32.95 2.58 -23.62
CA ARG A 461 -34.29 2.12 -23.22
C ARG A 461 -35.17 3.37 -23.24
N LYS A 462 -36.19 3.42 -24.12
CA LYS A 462 -37.21 4.47 -24.11
C LYS A 462 -38.02 4.32 -22.82
N VAL A 463 -37.39 4.59 -21.69
CA VAL A 463 -38.08 5.08 -20.51
C VAL A 463 -38.74 6.35 -21.01
N ASP A 464 -40.07 6.36 -20.97
CA ASP A 464 -40.84 7.51 -21.40
C ASP A 464 -40.27 8.73 -20.64
N PRO A 465 -39.66 9.72 -21.32
CA PRO A 465 -38.99 10.84 -20.65
C PRO A 465 -39.93 11.56 -19.68
N SER A 466 -41.23 11.46 -19.92
CA SER A 466 -42.26 11.98 -19.03
C SER A 466 -42.29 11.28 -17.65
N GLN A 467 -41.99 9.99 -17.56
CA GLN A 467 -41.93 9.26 -16.27
C GLN A 467 -40.72 9.66 -15.43
N ASP A 468 -39.54 9.78 -16.04
CA ASP A 468 -38.34 10.23 -15.32
C ASP A 468 -38.48 11.68 -14.85
N VAL A 469 -39.07 12.54 -15.69
CA VAL A 469 -39.36 13.94 -15.34
C VAL A 469 -40.40 14.02 -14.22
N ALA A 470 -41.43 13.17 -14.23
CA ALA A 470 -42.42 13.10 -13.15
C ALA A 470 -41.82 12.57 -11.84
N ALA A 471 -40.96 11.56 -11.89
CA ALA A 471 -40.26 11.04 -10.71
C ALA A 471 -39.31 12.09 -10.10
N GLN A 472 -38.54 12.80 -10.93
CA GLN A 472 -37.70 13.91 -10.49
C GLN A 472 -38.52 15.07 -9.92
N ALA A 473 -39.66 15.40 -10.53
CA ALA A 473 -40.55 16.45 -10.01
C ALA A 473 -41.08 16.09 -8.62
N ASN A 474 -41.55 14.85 -8.43
CA ASN A 474 -42.03 14.35 -7.13
C ASN A 474 -40.93 14.33 -6.06
N TYR A 475 -39.71 13.95 -6.46
CA TYR A 475 -38.55 14.02 -5.56
C TYR A 475 -38.28 15.47 -5.13
N LEU A 476 -38.21 16.40 -6.08
CA LEU A 476 -37.97 17.82 -5.80
C LEU A 476 -39.07 18.46 -4.96
N ASP A 477 -40.34 18.07 -5.15
CA ASP A 477 -41.44 18.50 -4.28
C ASP A 477 -41.16 18.13 -2.82
N SER A 478 -40.78 16.88 -2.57
CA SER A 478 -40.51 16.42 -1.20
C SER A 478 -39.26 17.08 -0.60
N VAL A 479 -38.24 17.36 -1.42
CA VAL A 479 -37.04 18.11 -1.01
C VAL A 479 -37.37 19.57 -0.67
N PHE A 480 -38.19 20.25 -1.48
CA PHE A 480 -38.56 21.64 -1.23
C PHE A 480 -39.54 21.80 -0.08
N GLU A 481 -40.50 20.88 0.08
CA GLU A 481 -41.39 20.86 1.23
C GLU A 481 -40.59 20.76 2.54
N TRP A 482 -39.58 19.88 2.56
CA TRP A 482 -38.66 19.77 3.69
C TRP A 482 -37.78 21.03 3.86
N ALA A 483 -37.13 21.50 2.79
CA ALA A 483 -36.18 22.62 2.86
C ALA A 483 -36.84 23.97 3.18
N LEU A 484 -38.11 24.16 2.80
CA LEU A 484 -38.92 25.34 3.08
C LEU A 484 -39.74 25.22 4.37
N SER A 485 -39.67 24.09 5.08
CA SER A 485 -40.25 24.01 6.42
C SER A 485 -39.58 25.04 7.33
N GLU A 486 -40.38 25.74 8.14
CA GLU A 486 -39.93 26.88 8.97
C GLU A 486 -38.71 26.50 9.82
N GLN A 487 -38.73 25.30 10.41
CA GLN A 487 -37.64 24.77 11.23
C GLN A 487 -36.34 24.54 10.46
N VAL A 488 -36.39 24.06 9.22
CA VAL A 488 -35.18 23.84 8.41
C VAL A 488 -34.71 25.15 7.83
N PHE A 489 -35.62 25.92 7.25
CA PHE A 489 -35.31 27.14 6.52
C PHE A 489 -34.66 28.19 7.41
N GLU A 490 -35.14 28.39 8.65
CA GLU A 490 -34.54 29.34 9.59
C GLU A 490 -33.09 28.98 9.98
N ASN A 491 -32.77 27.69 10.00
CA ASN A 491 -31.45 27.17 10.36
C ASN A 491 -30.43 27.20 9.22
N LEU A 492 -30.85 27.44 7.97
CA LEU A 492 -29.94 27.56 6.83
C LEU A 492 -29.15 28.87 6.89
N SER A 493 -27.90 28.86 6.39
CA SER A 493 -27.17 30.13 6.16
C SER A 493 -27.92 31.04 5.19
N GLU A 494 -27.73 32.36 5.30
CA GLU A 494 -28.39 33.34 4.40
C GLU A 494 -28.09 33.09 2.91
N SER A 495 -26.88 32.62 2.57
CA SER A 495 -26.55 32.22 1.21
C SER A 495 -27.34 30.99 0.74
N SER A 496 -27.55 30.02 1.62
CA SER A 496 -28.32 28.82 1.32
C SER A 496 -29.81 29.11 1.25
N LYS A 497 -30.36 29.94 2.13
CA LYS A 497 -31.75 30.43 2.05
C LYS A 497 -32.05 31.05 0.68
N LYS A 498 -31.18 31.95 0.22
CA LYS A 498 -31.31 32.57 -1.11
C LYS A 498 -31.24 31.54 -2.23
N THR A 499 -30.29 30.60 -2.15
CA THR A 499 -30.13 29.55 -3.17
C THR A 499 -31.35 28.63 -3.22
N VAL A 500 -31.92 28.24 -2.07
CA VAL A 500 -33.15 27.44 -1.98
C VAL A 500 -34.34 28.20 -2.56
N GLN A 501 -34.48 29.50 -2.27
CA GLN A 501 -35.54 30.33 -2.84
C GLN A 501 -35.41 30.49 -4.37
N ASP A 502 -34.20 30.76 -4.87
CA ASP A 502 -33.92 30.90 -6.31
C ASP A 502 -34.18 29.57 -7.06
N ASN A 503 -33.77 28.45 -6.47
CA ASN A 503 -34.03 27.10 -6.99
C ASN A 503 -35.53 26.77 -6.96
N PHE A 504 -36.26 27.13 -5.91
CA PHE A 504 -37.70 26.89 -5.79
C PHE A 504 -38.49 27.71 -6.81
N ALA A 505 -38.11 28.97 -7.04
CA ALA A 505 -38.70 29.80 -8.09
C ALA A 505 -38.47 29.19 -9.48
N SER A 506 -37.25 28.71 -9.75
CA SER A 506 -36.90 28.05 -11.02
C SER A 506 -37.67 26.73 -11.21
N TYR A 507 -37.74 25.91 -10.16
CA TYR A 507 -38.48 24.65 -10.13
C TYR A 507 -39.98 24.85 -10.34
N SER A 508 -40.62 25.77 -9.59
CA SER A 508 -42.05 26.04 -9.68
C SER A 508 -42.46 26.63 -11.04
N GLY A 509 -41.59 27.41 -11.67
CA GLY A 509 -41.73 27.85 -13.06
C GLY A 509 -41.70 26.68 -14.04
N ALA A 510 -40.66 25.84 -13.96
CA ALA A 510 -40.47 24.67 -14.82
C ALA A 510 -41.56 23.58 -14.63
N LYS A 511 -42.11 23.44 -13.42
CA LYS A 511 -43.18 22.47 -13.13
C LYS A 511 -44.48 22.77 -13.86
N ARG A 512 -44.74 24.04 -14.19
CA ARG A 512 -45.93 24.46 -14.96
C ARG A 512 -45.81 24.11 -16.45
N ASP A 513 -44.59 23.94 -16.95
CA ASP A 513 -44.29 23.56 -18.32
C ASP A 513 -43.32 22.37 -18.35
N MET A 514 -43.87 21.16 -18.18
CA MET A 514 -43.08 19.92 -18.14
C MET A 514 -42.24 19.68 -19.41
N SER A 515 -42.55 20.33 -20.53
CA SER A 515 -41.80 20.15 -21.78
C SER A 515 -40.38 20.74 -21.75
N THR A 516 -40.16 21.76 -20.91
CA THR A 516 -38.84 22.40 -20.71
C THR A 516 -38.20 22.05 -19.36
N GLY A 517 -38.93 21.34 -18.49
CA GLY A 517 -38.56 21.12 -17.09
C GLY A 517 -37.40 20.15 -16.84
N ALA A 518 -37.13 19.18 -17.72
CA ALA A 518 -36.14 18.13 -17.45
C ALA A 518 -34.74 18.66 -17.08
N LYS A 519 -34.24 19.63 -17.86
CA LYS A 519 -32.92 20.25 -17.60
C LYS A 519 -32.95 21.08 -16.32
N VAL A 520 -34.03 21.83 -16.10
CA VAL A 520 -34.18 22.67 -14.90
C VAL A 520 -34.28 21.80 -13.64
N PHE A 521 -34.98 20.67 -13.69
CA PHE A 521 -35.07 19.73 -12.57
C PHE A 521 -33.71 19.12 -12.24
N GLN A 522 -32.92 18.75 -13.25
CA GLN A 522 -31.57 18.24 -13.03
C GLN A 522 -30.65 19.29 -12.41
N ASP A 523 -30.66 20.53 -12.92
CA ASP A 523 -29.85 21.63 -12.39
C ASP A 523 -30.27 21.99 -10.95
N VAL A 524 -31.58 22.05 -10.68
CA VAL A 524 -32.13 22.28 -9.34
C VAL A 524 -31.79 21.14 -8.39
N THR A 525 -31.86 19.88 -8.83
CA THR A 525 -31.49 18.71 -8.01
C THR A 525 -30.04 18.79 -7.57
N MET A 526 -29.11 19.04 -8.51
CA MET A 526 -27.68 19.18 -8.17
C MET A 526 -27.43 20.38 -7.24
N SER A 527 -28.14 21.48 -7.45
CA SER A 527 -28.03 22.69 -6.61
C SER A 527 -28.54 22.44 -5.20
N MET A 528 -29.68 21.75 -5.05
CA MET A 528 -30.25 21.38 -3.75
C MET A 528 -29.41 20.34 -3.02
N GLU A 529 -28.85 19.34 -3.71
CA GLU A 529 -27.90 18.40 -3.11
C GLU A 529 -26.65 19.10 -2.57
N ALA A 530 -26.16 20.13 -3.28
CA ALA A 530 -25.05 20.96 -2.80
C ALA A 530 -25.42 21.76 -1.54
N VAL A 531 -26.63 22.33 -1.47
CA VAL A 531 -27.12 23.02 -0.27
C VAL A 531 -27.25 22.03 0.90
N ILE A 532 -27.84 20.86 0.68
CA ILE A 532 -28.01 19.81 1.69
C ILE A 532 -26.65 19.34 2.21
N ALA A 533 -25.67 19.15 1.31
CA ALA A 533 -24.31 18.75 1.67
C ALA A 533 -23.55 19.85 2.42
N PHE A 534 -23.76 21.12 2.04
CA PHE A 534 -23.08 22.27 2.66
C PHE A 534 -23.61 22.56 4.07
N GLU A 535 -24.92 22.50 4.27
CA GLU A 535 -25.58 22.83 5.54
C GLU A 535 -25.65 21.62 6.50
N GLY A 536 -25.33 20.41 6.02
CA GLY A 536 -25.44 19.18 6.81
C GLY A 536 -26.89 18.84 7.22
N ALA A 537 -27.89 19.45 6.56
CA ALA A 537 -29.29 19.42 6.99
C ALA A 537 -30.00 18.08 6.71
N GLY A 538 -29.46 17.24 5.80
CA GLY A 538 -30.10 15.97 5.40
C GLY A 538 -30.28 14.91 6.49
N GLU A 539 -29.68 15.07 7.68
CA GLU A 539 -29.69 14.03 8.73
C GLU A 539 -30.86 14.09 9.73
N LYS A 540 -31.67 15.17 9.76
CA LYS A 540 -32.71 15.37 10.80
C LYS A 540 -34.17 15.31 10.35
N GLY A 541 -34.49 15.04 9.07
CA GLY A 541 -35.90 14.91 8.69
C GLY A 541 -36.24 14.90 7.21
N ALA A 542 -35.37 14.40 6.33
CA ALA A 542 -35.79 14.16 4.95
C ALA A 542 -36.95 13.13 4.93
N PRO A 543 -37.99 13.29 4.08
CA PRO A 543 -39.19 12.48 4.10
C PRO A 543 -38.88 11.07 3.56
N GLY A 544 -38.50 10.17 4.46
CA GLY A 544 -38.34 8.75 4.17
C GLY A 544 -38.96 7.93 5.30
N GLY A 545 -40.18 7.43 5.07
CA GLY A 545 -40.86 6.45 5.92
C GLY A 545 -42.04 7.00 6.71
N TYR A 546 -43.25 6.87 6.15
CA TYR A 546 -44.48 6.88 6.93
C TYR A 546 -44.49 5.65 7.85
N ASN A 547 -44.17 5.83 9.14
CA ASN A 547 -44.52 4.85 10.16
C ASN A 547 -46.03 4.91 10.37
N SER A 548 -46.75 3.93 9.83
CA SER A 548 -48.16 3.73 10.14
C SER A 548 -48.29 3.11 11.52
N ASP A 549 -48.61 3.95 12.51
CA ASP A 549 -49.22 3.51 13.77
C ASP A 549 -50.52 2.76 13.45
N SER A 550 -50.54 1.45 13.71
CA SER A 550 -51.76 0.68 13.82
C SER A 550 -51.77 -0.02 15.17
N GLY A 551 -52.62 0.50 16.06
CA GLY A 551 -52.83 -0.04 17.39
C GLY A 551 -53.60 -1.35 17.39
N GLY A 552 -53.19 -2.24 18.29
CA GLY A 552 -54.08 -3.06 19.11
C GLY A 552 -54.59 -4.37 18.53
N SER A 553 -53.96 -5.48 18.94
CA SER A 553 -54.70 -6.64 19.43
C SER A 553 -53.84 -7.43 20.42
N ALA A 554 -54.43 -7.73 21.58
CA ALA A 554 -53.79 -8.29 22.76
C ALA A 554 -53.37 -9.77 22.58
N GLY A 555 -52.27 -10.16 23.23
CA GLY A 555 -52.01 -11.56 23.57
C GLY A 555 -50.52 -11.90 23.79
N SER A 556 -50.19 -12.18 25.06
CA SER A 556 -49.00 -12.88 25.56
C SER A 556 -47.71 -12.06 25.71
N SER A 557 -47.44 -11.76 26.98
CA SER A 557 -46.21 -11.23 27.56
C SER A 557 -45.02 -12.17 27.35
N ASP A 558 -43.94 -11.65 26.77
CA ASP A 558 -42.56 -11.93 27.18
C ASP A 558 -41.75 -10.65 26.94
N GLU A 559 -41.14 -10.13 28.02
CA GLU A 559 -40.31 -8.94 28.04
C GLU A 559 -38.97 -9.22 27.32
N GLU A 560 -38.89 -8.94 26.02
CA GLU A 560 -37.61 -8.74 25.34
C GLU A 560 -37.31 -7.24 25.22
N ALA A 561 -36.16 -6.84 25.76
CA ALA A 561 -35.61 -5.50 25.59
C ALA A 561 -35.39 -5.21 24.09
N GLU A 562 -36.04 -4.16 23.58
CA GLU A 562 -35.79 -3.61 22.25
C GLU A 562 -34.30 -3.24 22.12
N GLU A 563 -33.52 -4.06 21.42
CA GLU A 563 -32.22 -3.65 20.93
C GLU A 563 -32.43 -2.54 19.88
N PRO A 564 -31.84 -1.35 20.05
CA PRO A 564 -32.02 -0.25 19.11
C PRO A 564 -31.45 -0.65 17.74
N ASP A 565 -32.28 -0.53 16.72
CA ASP A 565 -31.98 -0.79 15.32
C ASP A 565 -30.83 0.13 14.83
N TYR A 566 -29.59 -0.38 14.91
CA TYR A 566 -28.38 0.30 14.46
C TYR A 566 -28.29 0.29 12.94
N THR A 567 -29.15 1.07 12.28
CA THR A 567 -28.96 1.40 10.87
C THR A 567 -27.70 2.26 10.73
N TRP A 568 -26.65 1.63 10.19
CA TRP A 568 -25.35 2.26 9.98
C TRP A 568 -25.44 3.30 8.84
N ASP A 569 -25.65 4.56 9.20
CA ASP A 569 -25.48 5.68 8.28
C ASP A 569 -24.03 6.19 8.40
N GLY A 570 -23.17 5.81 7.46
CA GLY A 570 -21.73 6.11 7.49
C GLY A 570 -21.36 7.60 7.58
N ARG A 571 -22.34 8.51 7.44
CA ARG A 571 -22.17 9.96 7.66
C ARG A 571 -22.36 10.38 9.13
N LYS A 572 -23.24 9.71 9.89
CA LYS A 572 -23.56 10.06 11.30
C LYS A 572 -22.40 9.82 12.25
N VAL A 573 -21.58 8.78 12.04
CA VAL A 573 -20.41 8.49 12.90
C VAL A 573 -19.27 9.49 12.64
N ALA A 574 -19.05 9.90 11.38
CA ALA A 574 -18.05 10.91 11.04
C ALA A 574 -18.42 12.30 11.62
N ALA A 575 -19.72 12.65 11.65
CA ALA A 575 -20.18 13.91 12.22
C ALA A 575 -20.22 13.91 13.76
N LYS A 576 -20.56 12.77 14.40
CA LYS A 576 -20.71 12.68 15.87
C LYS A 576 -19.40 12.34 16.60
N GLU A 577 -18.47 11.60 16.00
CA GLU A 577 -17.10 11.42 16.54
C GLU A 577 -16.22 12.68 16.32
N ALA A 578 -16.54 13.54 15.35
CA ALA A 578 -15.89 14.85 15.20
C ALA A 578 -16.22 15.86 16.32
N GLY A 579 -17.19 15.56 17.20
CA GLY A 579 -17.57 16.39 18.34
C GLY A 579 -16.84 16.07 19.65
N LEU A 580 -16.09 14.96 19.72
CA LEU A 580 -15.46 14.44 20.95
C LEU A 580 -13.92 14.37 20.88
N LEU A 581 -13.32 14.77 19.76
CA LEU A 581 -11.87 14.92 19.67
C LEU A 581 -11.45 16.30 20.23
N PRO A 582 -10.42 16.36 21.08
CA PRO A 582 -10.04 17.56 21.81
C PRO A 582 -9.62 18.66 20.84
N ALA A 583 -10.25 19.84 20.97
CA ALA A 583 -9.94 21.10 20.30
C ALA A 583 -9.62 20.98 18.79
N LYS A 584 -10.56 21.43 17.94
CA LYS A 584 -10.31 21.79 16.53
C LYS A 584 -9.18 22.83 16.44
N SER A 585 -7.93 22.44 16.61
CA SER A 585 -6.84 23.10 15.92
C SER A 585 -7.20 22.92 14.44
N LYS A 586 -7.54 24.02 13.76
CA LYS A 586 -7.71 23.98 12.31
C LYS A 586 -6.34 23.58 11.77
N GLY A 587 -6.13 22.28 11.57
CA GLY A 587 -4.89 21.75 11.03
C GLY A 587 -4.56 22.53 9.76
N MET A 588 -3.30 22.96 9.63
CA MET A 588 -2.88 23.63 8.40
C MET A 588 -2.94 22.60 7.27
N PRO A 589 -3.75 22.82 6.22
CA PRO A 589 -3.80 21.88 5.11
C PRO A 589 -2.42 21.81 4.43
N PRO A 590 -1.98 20.63 3.93
CA PRO A 590 -0.64 20.42 3.39
C PRO A 590 -0.23 21.44 2.33
N TRP A 591 -1.15 21.80 1.43
CA TRP A 591 -0.90 22.77 0.38
C TRP A 591 -0.50 24.15 0.89
N ARG A 592 -1.03 24.58 2.05
CA ARG A 592 -0.67 25.84 2.68
C ARG A 592 0.75 25.82 3.22
N MET A 593 1.21 24.66 3.70
CA MET A 593 2.59 24.52 4.16
C MET A 593 3.57 24.65 3.00
N VAL A 594 3.34 23.90 1.92
CA VAL A 594 4.21 23.93 0.72
C VAL A 594 4.17 25.31 0.05
N SER A 595 2.98 25.91 -0.11
CA SER A 595 2.86 27.26 -0.68
C SER A 595 3.42 28.36 0.22
N ALA A 596 3.39 28.20 1.55
CA ALA A 596 4.05 29.13 2.47
C ALA A 596 5.57 29.10 2.28
N VAL A 597 6.20 27.91 2.24
CA VAL A 597 7.64 27.78 1.95
C VAL A 597 7.99 28.40 0.60
N GLN A 598 7.17 28.15 -0.43
CA GLN A 598 7.38 28.74 -1.75
C GLN A 598 7.18 30.27 -1.77
N THR A 599 6.24 30.80 -0.98
CA THR A 599 6.00 32.24 -0.86
C THR A 599 7.18 32.91 -0.14
N VAL A 600 7.72 32.29 0.90
CA VAL A 600 8.95 32.74 1.58
C VAL A 600 10.10 32.76 0.59
N LEU A 601 10.25 31.72 -0.25
CA LEU A 601 11.26 31.71 -1.31
C LEU A 601 11.09 32.88 -2.29
N CYS A 602 9.85 33.18 -2.72
CA CYS A 602 9.58 34.34 -3.57
C CYS A 602 9.97 35.66 -2.88
N ALA A 603 9.67 35.81 -1.59
CA ALA A 603 10.08 36.98 -0.80
C ALA A 603 11.61 37.08 -0.65
N CYS A 604 12.30 35.96 -0.44
CA CYS A 604 13.76 35.91 -0.45
C CYS A 604 14.32 36.40 -1.78
N TRP A 605 13.76 35.97 -2.93
CA TRP A 605 14.23 36.46 -4.23
C TRP A 605 14.02 37.97 -4.42
N VAL A 606 12.87 38.51 -3.99
CA VAL A 606 12.65 39.97 -4.01
C VAL A 606 13.68 40.68 -3.13
N PHE A 607 13.93 40.16 -1.93
CA PHE A 607 14.94 40.72 -1.03
C PHE A 607 16.33 40.69 -1.66
N MET A 608 16.73 39.58 -2.29
CA MET A 608 18.04 39.48 -2.95
C MET A 608 18.17 40.42 -4.16
N ILE A 609 17.11 40.58 -4.96
CA ILE A 609 17.09 41.57 -6.05
C ILE A 609 17.28 42.98 -5.50
N MET A 610 16.54 43.35 -4.46
CA MET A 610 16.68 44.67 -3.83
C MET A 610 18.06 44.88 -3.25
N ALA A 611 18.62 43.87 -2.59
CA ALA A 611 19.97 43.92 -2.05
C ALA A 611 21.03 44.05 -3.16
N MET A 612 20.85 43.40 -4.31
CA MET A 612 21.70 43.61 -5.50
C MET A 612 21.57 45.01 -6.09
N VAL A 613 20.38 45.61 -6.10
CA VAL A 613 20.20 47.02 -6.52
C VAL A 613 20.95 47.96 -5.57
N VAL A 614 20.88 47.70 -4.27
CA VAL A 614 21.63 48.50 -3.27
C VAL A 614 23.13 48.32 -3.45
N ASP A 615 23.63 47.09 -3.57
CA ASP A 615 25.05 46.81 -3.82
C ASP A 615 25.54 47.48 -5.13
N TYR A 616 24.70 47.54 -6.18
CA TYR A 616 25.01 48.25 -7.42
C TYR A 616 25.19 49.77 -7.21
N PHE A 617 24.31 50.41 -6.44
CA PHE A 617 24.38 51.87 -6.21
C PHE A 617 25.46 52.29 -5.21
N ILE A 618 25.70 51.48 -4.18
CA ILE A 618 26.68 51.80 -3.12
C ILE A 618 28.12 51.63 -3.65
N GLY A 619 28.34 50.79 -4.66
CA GLY A 619 29.66 50.58 -5.26
C GLY A 619 30.62 49.79 -4.37
N ASP A 620 30.23 49.51 -3.13
CA ASP A 620 30.94 48.70 -2.15
C ASP A 620 30.02 47.64 -1.55
N GLN A 621 30.62 46.48 -1.29
CA GLN A 621 30.04 45.23 -0.81
C GLN A 621 29.37 45.36 0.57
N GLY A 622 28.15 45.89 0.61
CA GLY A 622 27.48 46.25 1.86
C GLY A 622 26.52 45.19 2.41
N LEU A 623 25.71 44.56 1.56
CA LEU A 623 24.56 43.74 2.02
C LEU A 623 24.67 42.26 1.68
N VAL A 624 25.01 41.87 0.46
CA VAL A 624 25.06 40.45 0.05
C VAL A 624 26.49 39.93 -0.04
N THR A 625 27.42 40.81 -0.35
CA THR A 625 28.84 40.50 -0.46
C THR A 625 29.52 40.84 0.86
N ALA A 626 30.13 39.87 1.54
CA ALA A 626 30.91 40.20 2.73
C ALA A 626 32.14 41.05 2.33
N PRO A 627 32.63 41.96 3.17
CA PRO A 627 33.84 42.73 2.88
C PRO A 627 35.06 41.82 3.05
N HIS A 628 35.63 41.31 1.96
CA HIS A 628 36.92 40.61 2.00
C HIS A 628 37.92 41.16 0.98
N TRP A 629 39.18 41.24 1.41
CA TRP A 629 40.24 42.06 0.83
C TRP A 629 41.03 41.40 -0.32
N SER A 630 40.66 40.20 -0.79
CA SER A 630 41.33 39.53 -1.92
C SER A 630 40.53 39.70 -3.24
N LYS A 631 40.96 40.67 -4.08
CA LYS A 631 40.34 41.10 -5.36
C LYS A 631 40.43 40.07 -6.52
N PRO A 632 39.63 40.24 -7.62
CA PRO A 632 38.55 41.20 -7.88
C PRO A 632 37.18 40.51 -8.17
N PRO A 633 36.09 41.30 -8.28
CA PRO A 633 35.36 41.20 -9.55
C PRO A 633 35.19 42.56 -10.24
N MET A 634 35.05 42.49 -11.57
CA MET A 634 34.80 43.62 -12.46
C MET A 634 33.47 44.32 -12.18
N SER A 635 32.53 43.69 -11.45
CA SER A 635 31.33 44.35 -10.91
C SER A 635 31.62 45.58 -10.03
N ARG A 636 32.87 45.83 -9.63
CA ARG A 636 33.31 47.05 -8.93
C ARG A 636 33.44 48.23 -9.89
N MET A 637 32.72 49.32 -9.64
CA MET A 637 33.11 50.65 -10.12
C MET A 637 34.25 51.18 -9.24
N SER A 638 35.45 50.60 -9.29
CA SER A 638 36.54 51.06 -8.42
C SER A 638 37.04 52.44 -8.86
N LEU A 639 36.87 53.45 -8.01
CA LEU A 639 37.30 54.83 -8.23
C LEU A 639 38.82 55.10 -8.03
N PRO A 640 39.61 54.33 -7.26
CA PRO A 640 41.07 54.52 -7.18
C PRO A 640 41.89 53.59 -8.10
N HIS A 641 42.90 54.13 -8.79
CA HIS A 641 43.71 53.42 -9.81
C HIS A 641 44.38 52.12 -9.34
N HIS A 642 44.80 52.01 -8.08
CA HIS A 642 45.44 50.81 -7.53
C HIS A 642 44.48 49.62 -7.39
N GLU A 643 43.17 49.85 -7.49
CA GLU A 643 42.16 48.80 -7.41
C GLU A 643 41.90 48.09 -8.74
N LEU A 644 42.28 48.73 -9.85
CA LEU A 644 42.17 48.23 -11.22
C LEU A 644 43.35 47.32 -11.63
N GLY A 645 44.09 46.78 -10.66
CA GLY A 645 45.29 45.97 -10.92
C GLY A 645 46.55 46.81 -11.20
N THR A 646 46.51 48.12 -10.97
CA THR A 646 47.71 48.97 -11.02
C THR A 646 48.58 48.68 -9.80
N PRO A 647 49.90 48.44 -9.96
CA PRO A 647 50.82 48.37 -8.84
C PRO A 647 50.72 49.57 -7.90
N LEU A 648 50.78 49.29 -6.59
CA LEU A 648 50.76 50.33 -5.55
C LEU A 648 51.78 51.42 -5.90
N GLY A 649 51.40 52.70 -5.81
CA GLY A 649 52.33 53.80 -6.09
C GLY A 649 52.47 54.23 -7.56
N PHE A 650 51.70 53.68 -8.50
CA PHE A 650 51.61 54.22 -9.87
C PHE A 650 50.29 54.98 -10.11
N PRO A 651 50.33 56.19 -10.72
CA PRO A 651 49.16 57.05 -10.90
C PRO A 651 48.32 56.74 -12.15
N TRP A 652 48.72 55.76 -12.97
CA TRP A 652 48.07 55.42 -14.25
C TRP A 652 47.33 54.08 -14.17
N TYR A 653 46.28 53.88 -14.97
CA TYR A 653 45.50 52.65 -14.97
C TYR A 653 46.24 51.45 -15.59
N ALA A 654 45.93 50.23 -15.12
CA ALA A 654 46.41 49.00 -15.75
C ALA A 654 45.98 48.96 -17.22
N GLY A 655 46.97 48.83 -18.12
CA GLY A 655 46.75 48.88 -19.57
C GLY A 655 47.08 50.22 -20.24
N ALA A 656 47.31 51.31 -19.49
CA ALA A 656 47.84 52.57 -20.06
C ALA A 656 49.24 52.38 -20.66
N LYS A 657 50.03 51.49 -20.04
CA LYS A 657 51.36 51.07 -20.47
C LYS A 657 51.52 49.58 -20.15
N PRO A 658 52.24 48.80 -20.97
CA PRO A 658 52.60 47.42 -20.61
C PRO A 658 53.49 47.46 -19.35
N PHE A 659 53.16 46.62 -18.37
CA PHE A 659 53.98 46.49 -17.17
C PHE A 659 55.28 45.77 -17.52
N ILE A 660 56.39 46.34 -17.09
CA ILE A 660 57.69 45.67 -17.16
C ILE A 660 57.78 44.61 -16.04
N PRO A 661 58.49 43.49 -16.25
CA PRO A 661 58.60 42.42 -15.27
C PRO A 661 59.03 42.89 -13.87
N GLU A 662 59.88 43.91 -13.78
CA GLU A 662 60.31 44.46 -12.48
C GLU A 662 59.17 45.16 -11.71
N GLN A 663 58.17 45.73 -12.40
CA GLN A 663 57.01 46.36 -11.75
C GLN A 663 56.03 45.33 -11.18
N PHE A 664 55.94 44.16 -11.83
CA PHE A 664 55.16 43.03 -11.29
C PHE A 664 55.87 42.41 -10.08
N ALA A 665 57.19 42.21 -10.18
CA ALA A 665 58.00 41.71 -9.06
C ALA A 665 57.93 42.66 -7.85
N TRP A 666 58.01 43.97 -8.07
CA TRP A 666 57.88 44.97 -7.02
C TRP A 666 56.48 44.99 -6.40
N HIS A 667 55.42 44.74 -7.17
CA HIS A 667 54.05 44.61 -6.63
C HIS A 667 53.89 43.38 -5.74
N GLU A 668 54.43 42.23 -6.17
CA GLU A 668 54.44 41.02 -5.33
C GLU A 668 55.30 41.19 -4.07
N GLU A 669 56.47 41.82 -4.18
CA GLU A 669 57.38 42.09 -3.06
C GLU A 669 56.82 43.11 -2.05
N LYS A 670 56.06 44.11 -2.52
CA LYS A 670 55.35 45.10 -1.67
C LYS A 670 54.01 44.61 -1.14
N ARG A 671 53.55 43.42 -1.54
CA ARG A 671 52.31 42.83 -1.03
C ARG A 671 52.47 42.24 0.38
N ASP A 672 53.70 41.88 0.76
CA ASP A 672 54.02 41.25 2.05
C ASP A 672 54.37 42.19 3.23
N PRO A 673 54.78 43.47 3.11
CA PRO A 673 55.21 44.23 4.28
C PRO A 673 54.08 44.81 5.15
N GLU A 674 52.96 45.26 4.58
CA GLU A 674 51.96 46.05 5.34
C GLU A 674 50.90 45.21 6.09
N GLY A 675 50.79 43.91 5.78
CA GLY A 675 49.91 42.99 6.52
C GLY A 675 50.45 42.52 7.88
N SER A 676 51.71 42.84 8.21
CA SER A 676 52.41 42.31 9.38
C SER A 676 52.43 43.24 10.61
N VAL A 677 51.80 44.43 10.54
CA VAL A 677 51.92 45.46 11.60
C VAL A 677 50.66 45.60 12.49
N ILE A 678 49.60 44.81 12.27
CA ILE A 678 48.40 44.87 13.13
C ILE A 678 48.35 43.66 14.08
N VAL A 679 48.64 43.96 15.36
CA VAL A 679 48.52 43.17 16.60
C VAL A 679 49.72 42.29 16.97
N GLY A 680 50.52 42.82 17.90
CA GLY A 680 51.50 42.07 18.69
C GLY A 680 50.83 41.05 19.60
N LEU A 681 50.68 39.83 19.09
CA LEU A 681 50.60 38.62 19.89
C LEU A 681 51.76 37.73 19.45
N GLU A 682 52.78 37.65 20.30
CA GLU A 682 53.85 36.66 20.15
C GLU A 682 53.23 35.27 20.01
N PRO A 683 53.57 34.49 18.97
CA PRO A 683 53.16 33.10 18.92
C PRO A 683 53.87 32.35 20.05
N PRO A 684 53.15 31.67 20.96
CA PRO A 684 53.80 30.85 21.96
C PRO A 684 54.54 29.72 21.22
N LYS A 685 55.85 29.61 21.46
CA LYS A 685 56.67 28.46 21.08
C LYS A 685 56.10 27.20 21.75
N ARG A 686 55.09 26.56 21.12
CA ARG A 686 54.66 25.22 21.48
C ARG A 686 55.65 24.23 20.89
N ARG A 687 56.45 23.64 21.77
CA ARG A 687 57.14 22.37 21.54
C ARG A 687 56.10 21.35 21.05
N LEU A 688 56.36 20.75 19.89
CA LEU A 688 55.73 19.49 19.51
C LEU A 688 56.12 18.43 20.56
N SER A 689 55.21 18.11 21.47
CA SER A 689 55.10 16.76 21.99
C SER A 689 54.09 16.03 21.12
N SER A 690 54.57 15.03 20.39
CA SER A 690 53.77 13.94 19.87
C SER A 690 52.92 13.37 21.01
N ASP A 691 51.61 13.52 20.93
CA ASP A 691 50.56 12.72 21.60
C ASP A 691 49.28 13.55 21.68
N THR A 692 48.65 13.79 20.52
CA THR A 692 47.23 14.16 20.48
C THR A 692 46.58 13.42 19.33
N ALA A 693 45.60 12.60 19.69
CA ALA A 693 44.82 11.77 18.80
C ALA A 693 44.25 12.60 17.64
N VAL A 694 44.60 12.19 16.43
CA VAL A 694 43.91 12.58 15.20
C VAL A 694 42.48 12.09 15.33
N VAL A 695 41.56 12.99 15.66
CA VAL A 695 40.13 12.73 15.52
C VAL A 695 39.84 12.77 14.02
N ASP A 696 39.82 11.58 13.43
CA ASP A 696 39.58 11.32 12.01
C ASP A 696 38.12 11.68 11.64
N HIS A 697 37.87 12.95 11.32
CA HIS A 697 36.56 13.42 10.85
C HIS A 697 36.16 12.88 9.46
N GLY A 698 37.07 12.23 8.72
CA GLY A 698 36.73 11.56 7.46
C GLY A 698 35.94 10.26 7.66
N SER A 699 36.16 9.58 8.78
CA SER A 699 35.52 8.29 9.08
C SER A 699 34.01 8.42 9.34
N ASN A 700 33.53 9.56 9.86
CA ASN A 700 32.12 9.75 10.21
C ASN A 700 31.20 9.97 9.01
N LEU A 701 31.68 10.66 7.97
CA LEU A 701 30.90 10.85 6.75
C LEU A 701 30.85 9.56 5.92
N LEU A 702 31.98 8.85 5.80
CA LEU A 702 32.01 7.53 5.16
C LEU A 702 31.22 6.49 5.97
N SER A 703 31.23 6.55 7.31
CA SER A 703 30.38 5.73 8.18
C SER A 703 28.90 6.06 8.01
N ALA A 704 28.52 7.34 7.91
CA ALA A 704 27.15 7.75 7.67
C ALA A 704 26.69 7.40 6.25
N ILE A 705 27.52 7.65 5.23
CA ILE A 705 27.26 7.27 3.84
C ILE A 705 27.21 5.75 3.70
N ASN A 706 28.09 4.99 4.35
CA ASN A 706 28.03 3.51 4.34
C ASN A 706 26.82 3.02 5.14
N GLY A 707 26.47 3.62 6.27
CA GLY A 707 25.24 3.30 7.01
C GLY A 707 23.98 3.57 6.19
N ILE A 708 23.99 4.62 5.37
CA ILE A 708 22.90 5.02 4.47
C ILE A 708 22.88 4.20 3.18
N MET A 709 24.04 3.92 2.57
CA MET A 709 24.16 3.01 1.42
C MET A 709 23.74 1.59 1.81
N ASN A 710 24.05 1.19 3.05
CA ASN A 710 23.53 -0.02 3.68
C ASN A 710 22.08 0.14 4.16
N MET A 711 21.36 1.24 3.88
CA MET A 711 19.89 1.32 4.05
C MET A 711 19.16 1.34 2.69
N ILE A 712 19.87 1.62 1.60
CA ILE A 712 19.32 1.54 0.25
C ILE A 712 19.37 0.06 -0.16
N PRO A 713 18.24 -0.59 -0.48
CA PRO A 713 18.26 -1.95 -1.00
C PRO A 713 18.93 -1.93 -2.38
N SER A 714 20.25 -2.15 -2.41
CA SER A 714 20.94 -2.51 -3.64
C SER A 714 20.28 -3.77 -4.17
N GLN A 715 19.85 -3.77 -5.44
CA GLN A 715 19.47 -5.02 -6.09
C GLN A 715 20.60 -6.02 -5.85
N PRO A 716 20.34 -7.15 -5.17
CA PRO A 716 21.40 -8.09 -4.85
C PRO A 716 22.05 -8.51 -6.17
N ALA A 717 23.37 -8.33 -6.26
CA ALA A 717 24.14 -8.89 -7.36
C ALA A 717 23.75 -10.36 -7.47
N MET A 718 23.35 -10.80 -8.66
CA MET A 718 22.81 -12.13 -8.90
C MET A 718 23.84 -13.16 -8.47
N ALA A 719 23.68 -13.72 -7.27
CA ALA A 719 24.47 -14.85 -6.83
C ALA A 719 24.04 -16.06 -7.67
N ASP A 720 24.89 -16.47 -8.59
CA ASP A 720 24.66 -17.61 -9.47
C ASP A 720 24.62 -18.91 -8.64
N GLY A 721 23.43 -19.30 -8.21
CA GLY A 721 23.20 -20.63 -7.67
C GLY A 721 23.48 -21.67 -8.77
N HIS A 722 24.39 -22.60 -8.52
CA HIS A 722 24.69 -23.66 -9.48
C HIS A 722 23.69 -24.81 -9.30
N ALA A 723 22.92 -25.08 -10.35
CA ALA A 723 22.11 -26.29 -10.43
C ALA A 723 23.01 -27.53 -10.49
N LEU A 724 22.79 -28.49 -9.60
CA LEU A 724 23.46 -29.78 -9.65
C LEU A 724 22.80 -30.65 -10.72
N SER A 725 23.58 -31.13 -11.68
CA SER A 725 23.11 -32.07 -12.71
C SER A 725 22.93 -33.46 -12.11
N VAL A 726 21.72 -33.73 -11.62
CA VAL A 726 21.34 -34.99 -10.99
C VAL A 726 20.41 -35.78 -11.91
N SER A 727 20.78 -37.03 -12.20
CA SER A 727 19.88 -37.98 -12.87
C SER A 727 18.99 -38.64 -11.82
N TRP A 728 17.70 -38.29 -11.85
CA TRP A 728 16.70 -38.76 -10.89
C TRP A 728 15.99 -40.04 -11.38
N PRO A 729 15.49 -40.88 -10.46
CA PRO A 729 14.60 -41.98 -10.81
C PRO A 729 13.34 -41.45 -11.54
N GLY A 730 12.78 -42.24 -12.46
CA GLY A 730 11.57 -41.86 -13.18
C GLY A 730 10.36 -41.68 -12.25
N PHE A 731 9.52 -40.67 -12.54
CA PHE A 731 8.34 -40.31 -11.73
C PHE A 731 8.63 -39.96 -10.26
N PHE A 732 9.83 -39.44 -9.99
CA PHE A 732 10.26 -39.06 -8.66
C PHE A 732 9.95 -37.57 -8.40
N GLU A 733 8.96 -37.31 -7.54
CA GLU A 733 8.58 -35.95 -7.10
C GLU A 733 8.90 -35.75 -5.61
N PRO A 734 10.18 -35.51 -5.26
CA PRO A 734 10.58 -35.28 -3.89
C PRO A 734 10.01 -33.95 -3.37
N ARG A 735 9.66 -33.95 -2.08
CA ARG A 735 9.25 -32.74 -1.35
C ARG A 735 10.09 -32.47 -0.12
N LEU A 736 10.87 -33.46 0.31
CA LEU A 736 11.70 -33.42 1.51
C LEU A 736 13.17 -33.46 1.09
N LEU A 737 14.02 -32.76 1.83
CA LEU A 737 15.45 -32.73 1.58
C LEU A 737 16.21 -32.84 2.91
N ALA A 738 17.18 -33.74 2.98
CA ALA A 738 18.05 -33.91 4.13
C ALA A 738 19.52 -33.97 3.66
N CYS A 739 20.36 -33.09 4.21
CA CYS A 739 21.78 -33.03 3.92
C CYS A 739 22.56 -33.69 5.06
N GLY A 740 23.47 -34.60 4.72
CA GLY A 740 24.22 -35.39 5.69
C GLY A 740 25.66 -35.64 5.26
N PRO A 741 26.44 -36.35 6.08
CA PRO A 741 27.85 -36.64 5.79
C PRO A 741 28.05 -37.53 4.55
N HIS A 742 27.00 -38.16 4.02
CA HIS A 742 27.09 -39.02 2.85
C HIS A 742 26.49 -38.41 1.58
N GLY A 743 25.95 -37.19 1.65
CA GLY A 743 25.32 -36.52 0.52
C GLY A 743 23.94 -35.98 0.84
N ILE A 744 23.15 -35.80 -0.22
CA ILE A 744 21.84 -35.16 -0.17
C ILE A 744 20.78 -36.23 -0.43
N ALA A 745 19.91 -36.46 0.55
CA ALA A 745 18.76 -37.33 0.42
C ALA A 745 17.53 -36.51 0.08
N ALA A 746 16.93 -36.75 -1.09
CA ALA A 746 15.63 -36.22 -1.44
C ALA A 746 14.58 -37.31 -1.18
N LEU A 747 13.44 -36.96 -0.57
CA LEU A 747 12.38 -37.94 -0.26
C LEU A 747 11.00 -37.43 -0.68
N THR A 748 10.17 -38.39 -1.06
CA THR A 748 8.72 -38.20 -1.23
C THR A 748 8.03 -38.31 0.14
N PRO A 749 6.83 -37.72 0.31
CA PRO A 749 6.04 -37.88 1.54
C PRO A 749 5.65 -39.34 1.87
N ARG A 750 5.83 -40.27 0.93
CA ARG A 750 5.53 -41.71 1.10
C ARG A 750 6.75 -42.55 1.50
N GLY A 751 7.91 -41.93 1.72
CA GLY A 751 9.12 -42.63 2.14
C GLY A 751 9.89 -43.32 1.00
N VAL A 752 9.63 -42.96 -0.25
CA VAL A 752 10.55 -43.28 -1.37
C VAL A 752 11.56 -42.14 -1.45
N GLY A 753 12.86 -42.46 -1.47
CA GLY A 753 13.92 -41.47 -1.52
C GLY A 753 14.96 -41.77 -2.59
N ALA A 754 15.81 -40.78 -2.85
CA ALA A 754 16.97 -40.91 -3.71
C ALA A 754 18.15 -40.17 -3.07
N LEU A 755 19.29 -40.84 -2.98
CA LEU A 755 20.51 -40.35 -2.36
C LEU A 755 21.51 -39.90 -3.43
N VAL A 756 21.97 -38.66 -3.29
CA VAL A 756 22.89 -37.99 -4.20
C VAL A 756 24.22 -37.80 -3.47
N THR A 757 25.24 -38.59 -3.84
CA THR A 757 26.57 -38.55 -3.23
C THR A 757 27.35 -37.37 -3.80
N ALA A 758 27.73 -36.40 -2.97
CA ALA A 758 28.21 -35.08 -3.38
C ALA A 758 29.63 -35.01 -4.02
N THR A 759 30.13 -36.07 -4.66
CA THR A 759 31.55 -36.21 -5.06
C THR A 759 31.85 -36.03 -6.56
N SER A 760 30.87 -35.93 -7.47
CA SER A 760 31.10 -35.77 -8.94
C SER A 760 30.23 -34.71 -9.63
N GLU A 761 30.63 -34.17 -10.80
CA GLU A 761 29.84 -33.15 -11.52
C GLU A 761 28.54 -33.67 -12.15
N GLN A 762 28.49 -34.96 -12.47
CA GLN A 762 27.28 -35.65 -12.92
C GLN A 762 27.01 -36.79 -11.96
N GLN A 763 25.85 -36.73 -11.29
CA GLN A 763 25.52 -37.65 -10.20
C GLN A 763 24.24 -38.40 -10.55
N THR A 764 24.30 -39.73 -10.53
CA THR A 764 23.12 -40.58 -10.60
C THR A 764 22.61 -40.80 -9.19
N ALA A 765 21.37 -40.40 -8.91
CA ALA A 765 20.80 -40.56 -7.57
C ALA A 765 20.47 -42.04 -7.31
N GLN A 766 20.96 -42.60 -6.20
CA GLN A 766 20.66 -43.97 -5.80
C GLN A 766 19.29 -44.02 -5.10
N SER A 767 18.32 -44.71 -5.70
CA SER A 767 17.00 -44.88 -5.09
C SER A 767 17.04 -45.74 -3.84
N PHE A 768 16.27 -45.37 -2.82
CA PHE A 768 16.03 -46.18 -1.64
C PHE A 768 14.57 -46.04 -1.17
N ARG A 769 14.12 -46.93 -0.28
CA ARG A 769 12.78 -46.92 0.29
C ARG A 769 12.84 -47.10 1.81
N LEU A 770 12.07 -46.29 2.50
CA LEU A 770 11.83 -46.41 3.93
C LEU A 770 10.74 -47.47 4.18
N SER A 771 11.01 -48.41 5.08
CA SER A 771 10.08 -49.45 5.54
C SER A 771 9.74 -49.23 7.02
N GLY A 772 8.64 -49.79 7.50
CA GLY A 772 8.18 -49.59 8.89
C GLY A 772 7.32 -48.34 9.12
N LEU A 773 7.09 -47.51 8.10
CA LEU A 773 6.29 -46.27 8.18
C LEU A 773 4.80 -46.43 7.81
N MET A 774 4.33 -47.65 7.50
CA MET A 774 2.98 -47.86 6.93
C MET A 774 1.84 -47.43 7.85
N ASN A 775 2.07 -47.43 9.17
CA ASN A 775 1.06 -47.04 10.15
C ASN A 775 1.13 -45.56 10.54
N LEU A 776 2.08 -44.81 9.95
CA LEU A 776 2.27 -43.41 10.25
C LEU A 776 1.72 -42.53 9.11
N PRO A 777 1.31 -41.28 9.40
CA PRO A 777 0.92 -40.32 8.37
C PRO A 777 2.07 -40.00 7.41
N ALA A 778 1.75 -39.32 6.31
CA ALA A 778 2.75 -38.90 5.34
C ALA A 778 3.87 -38.09 5.99
N LEU A 779 5.09 -38.30 5.49
CA LEU A 779 6.31 -37.63 5.96
C LEU A 779 6.25 -36.14 5.61
N LEU A 780 6.64 -35.33 6.59
CA LEU A 780 6.67 -33.87 6.51
C LEU A 780 8.10 -33.32 6.45
N SER A 781 9.07 -33.97 7.10
CA SER A 781 10.46 -33.57 7.03
C SER A 781 11.42 -34.72 7.31
N ALA A 782 12.69 -34.48 6.97
CA ALA A 782 13.78 -35.41 7.20
C ALA A 782 15.06 -34.65 7.57
N SER A 783 15.88 -35.22 8.44
CA SER A 783 17.17 -34.68 8.86
C SER A 783 18.18 -35.79 9.12
N TRP A 784 19.46 -35.51 8.89
CA TRP A 784 20.52 -36.46 9.18
C TRP A 784 21.06 -36.27 10.59
N GLN A 785 21.31 -37.38 11.26
CA GLN A 785 22.07 -37.43 12.49
C GLN A 785 23.55 -37.72 12.19
N ALA A 786 24.44 -37.27 13.09
CA ALA A 786 25.88 -37.57 13.01
C ALA A 786 26.21 -39.08 12.98
N SER A 787 25.31 -39.94 13.48
CA SER A 787 25.45 -41.40 13.51
C SER A 787 24.94 -42.12 12.25
N GLU A 788 24.81 -41.42 11.12
CA GLU A 788 24.29 -41.97 9.85
C GLU A 788 22.81 -42.42 9.91
N GLU A 789 22.06 -41.97 10.91
CA GLU A 789 20.62 -42.21 11.02
C GLU A 789 19.83 -41.07 10.38
N LEU A 790 18.84 -41.42 9.56
CA LEU A 790 17.89 -40.47 9.02
C LEU A 790 16.70 -40.37 9.98
N LEU A 791 16.52 -39.20 10.59
CA LEU A 791 15.34 -38.88 11.39
C LEU A 791 14.26 -38.32 10.47
N VAL A 792 13.03 -38.81 10.61
CA VAL A 792 11.88 -38.33 9.84
C VAL A 792 10.73 -37.94 10.78
N VAL A 793 9.99 -36.91 10.38
CA VAL A 793 8.82 -36.40 11.10
C VAL A 793 7.59 -36.51 10.21
N THR A 794 6.45 -36.95 10.77
CA THR A 794 5.17 -37.01 10.03
C THR A 794 4.33 -35.75 10.21
N HIS A 795 3.30 -35.59 9.37
CA HIS A 795 2.34 -34.49 9.52
C HIS A 795 1.60 -34.45 10.88
N ALA A 796 1.53 -35.57 11.61
CA ALA A 796 0.94 -35.63 12.94
C ALA A 796 1.97 -35.45 14.09
N GLY A 797 3.25 -35.23 13.73
CA GLY A 797 4.34 -35.02 14.67
C GLY A 797 5.00 -36.30 15.20
N ASP A 798 4.79 -37.46 14.58
CA ASP A 798 5.45 -38.71 14.97
C ASP A 798 6.91 -38.71 14.50
N LEU A 799 7.83 -39.18 15.34
CA LEU A 799 9.26 -39.28 15.03
C LEU A 799 9.65 -40.73 14.74
N ALA A 800 10.37 -40.95 13.65
CA ALA A 800 10.96 -42.24 13.32
C ALA A 800 12.46 -42.11 12.98
N SER A 801 13.26 -43.07 13.42
CA SER A 801 14.68 -43.20 13.05
C SER A 801 14.83 -44.32 12.03
N CYS A 802 15.52 -44.01 10.94
CA CYS A 802 15.78 -44.89 9.81
C CYS A 802 17.31 -45.03 9.64
N PRO A 803 17.97 -45.98 10.32
CA PRO A 803 19.39 -46.24 10.12
C PRO A 803 19.68 -46.66 8.68
N ARG A 804 20.76 -46.12 8.11
CA ARG A 804 21.20 -46.49 6.78
C ARG A 804 21.79 -47.91 6.80
N PRO A 805 21.31 -48.84 5.94
CA PRO A 805 21.93 -50.14 5.81
C PRO A 805 23.28 -50.02 5.09
N VAL A 806 24.25 -50.85 5.49
CA VAL A 806 25.57 -50.94 4.82
C VAL A 806 25.44 -51.42 3.37
N ALA A 807 24.41 -52.22 3.07
CA ALA A 807 24.06 -52.67 1.72
C ALA A 807 22.54 -52.87 1.60
N GLY A 808 21.95 -52.37 0.51
CA GLY A 808 20.53 -52.56 0.16
C GLY A 808 19.74 -51.26 0.03
N ASP A 809 18.64 -51.33 -0.73
CA ASP A 809 17.81 -50.17 -1.07
C ASP A 809 16.65 -49.96 -0.08
N VAL A 810 16.58 -50.73 1.02
CA VAL A 810 15.49 -50.67 2.00
C VAL A 810 16.02 -50.28 3.36
N TRP A 811 15.56 -49.15 3.90
CA TRP A 811 15.95 -48.64 5.21
C TRP A 811 14.83 -48.95 6.20
N ALA A 812 15.12 -49.73 7.23
CA ALA A 812 14.13 -50.10 8.24
C ALA A 812 13.98 -48.97 9.26
N CYS A 813 12.80 -48.35 9.31
CA CYS A 813 12.49 -47.29 10.25
C CYS A 813 11.76 -47.84 11.48
N GLY A 814 12.11 -47.32 12.65
CA GLY A 814 11.42 -47.56 13.93
C GLY A 814 11.08 -46.25 14.63
N ALA A 815 10.28 -46.31 15.70
CA ALA A 815 9.99 -45.13 16.51
C ALA A 815 11.29 -44.54 17.08
N ALA A 816 11.48 -43.23 16.92
CA ALA A 816 12.66 -42.53 17.44
C ALA A 816 12.52 -42.23 18.94
N HIS A 817 13.66 -41.94 19.59
CA HIS A 817 13.67 -41.41 20.95
C HIS A 817 12.93 -40.06 21.01
N GLY A 818 12.11 -39.85 22.06
CA GLY A 818 11.27 -38.66 22.21
C GLY A 818 9.85 -38.81 21.66
N GLY A 819 9.54 -39.92 20.98
CA GLY A 819 8.19 -40.29 20.59
C GLY A 819 7.54 -39.28 19.64
N ARG A 820 6.54 -38.55 20.13
CA ARG A 820 5.75 -37.58 19.36
C ARG A 820 6.08 -36.16 19.81
N LEU A 821 6.08 -35.22 18.86
CA LEU A 821 6.19 -33.79 19.14
C LEU A 821 5.04 -33.32 20.08
N PRO A 822 5.26 -32.29 20.91
CA PRO A 822 4.31 -31.84 21.93
C PRO A 822 3.15 -31.04 21.31
N LEU A 823 2.30 -31.74 20.55
CA LEU A 823 1.19 -31.16 19.80
C LEU A 823 -0.14 -31.56 20.43
N PRO A 824 -1.16 -30.68 20.41
CA PRO A 824 -2.54 -31.07 20.68
C PRO A 824 -2.98 -32.18 19.72
N GLU A 825 -3.85 -33.07 20.19
CA GLU A 825 -4.42 -34.11 19.32
C GLU A 825 -5.17 -33.48 18.14
N GLY A 826 -5.00 -34.07 16.94
CA GLY A 826 -5.60 -33.56 15.71
C GLY A 826 -4.82 -32.44 15.00
N THR A 827 -3.80 -31.87 15.63
CA THR A 827 -2.95 -30.84 15.02
C THR A 827 -2.24 -31.38 13.77
N ARG A 828 -2.19 -30.58 12.71
CA ARG A 828 -1.46 -30.88 11.48
C ARG A 828 -0.34 -29.88 11.32
N LEU A 829 0.88 -30.39 11.19
CA LEU A 829 2.04 -29.55 10.96
C LEU A 829 2.16 -29.14 9.49
N LEU A 830 2.52 -27.87 9.28
CA LEU A 830 2.88 -27.31 7.97
C LEU A 830 4.35 -27.61 7.62
N ALA A 831 5.24 -27.49 8.60
CA ALA A 831 6.66 -27.80 8.48
C ALA A 831 7.20 -28.29 9.83
N ALA A 832 8.27 -29.10 9.81
CA ALA A 832 8.94 -29.56 11.01
C ALA A 832 10.43 -29.79 10.75
N ALA A 833 11.26 -29.72 11.77
CA ALA A 833 12.64 -30.17 11.76
C ALA A 833 12.97 -30.74 13.13
N VAL A 834 13.77 -31.81 13.16
CA VAL A 834 14.36 -32.34 14.39
C VAL A 834 15.85 -32.54 14.20
N SER A 835 16.66 -32.30 15.23
CA SER A 835 18.10 -32.60 15.17
C SER A 835 18.69 -32.76 16.56
N TRP A 836 19.72 -33.60 16.67
CA TRP A 836 20.54 -33.66 17.87
C TRP A 836 21.55 -32.54 17.84
N ILE A 837 21.42 -31.60 18.76
CA ILE A 837 22.28 -30.42 18.86
C ILE A 837 23.21 -30.59 20.07
N SER A 838 24.50 -30.36 19.85
CA SER A 838 25.51 -30.39 20.91
C SER A 838 25.24 -29.31 21.95
N SER A 839 24.88 -29.70 23.17
CA SER A 839 24.72 -28.78 24.30
C SER A 839 26.09 -28.36 24.85
N SER A 840 26.20 -27.16 25.42
CA SER A 840 27.37 -26.73 26.20
C SER A 840 27.70 -27.68 27.36
N THR A 841 26.72 -28.45 27.82
CA THR A 841 26.87 -29.51 28.83
C THR A 841 27.52 -30.80 28.29
N GLY A 842 27.95 -30.83 27.03
CA GLY A 842 28.65 -31.94 26.38
C GLY A 842 27.77 -33.15 26.00
N LYS A 843 26.50 -33.17 26.40
CA LYS A 843 25.52 -34.20 26.00
C LYS A 843 24.61 -33.64 24.90
N PRO A 844 24.54 -34.28 23.72
CA PRO A 844 23.64 -33.83 22.67
C PRO A 844 22.18 -33.94 23.13
N ARG A 845 21.34 -32.97 22.76
CA ARG A 845 19.91 -32.96 23.06
C ARG A 845 19.10 -32.88 21.78
N LEU A 846 18.00 -33.63 21.72
CA LEU A 846 17.09 -33.58 20.59
C LEU A 846 16.30 -32.27 20.63
N HIS A 847 16.42 -31.48 19.57
CA HIS A 847 15.65 -30.25 19.38
C HIS A 847 14.62 -30.46 18.29
N ALA A 848 13.50 -29.76 18.41
CA ALA A 848 12.43 -29.72 17.44
C ALA A 848 12.05 -28.28 17.12
N ALA A 849 11.81 -28.01 15.85
CA ALA A 849 11.20 -26.78 15.35
C ALA A 849 10.02 -27.17 14.48
N PHE A 850 8.85 -26.57 14.66
CA PHE A 850 7.69 -26.87 13.82
C PHE A 850 6.76 -25.67 13.64
N ILE A 851 6.01 -25.68 12.54
CA ILE A 851 4.96 -24.70 12.22
C ILE A 851 3.63 -25.42 12.27
N ASP A 852 2.72 -24.94 13.10
CA ASP A 852 1.33 -25.40 13.12
C ASP A 852 0.60 -24.82 11.90
N LYS A 853 -0.16 -25.66 11.18
CA LYS A 853 -0.99 -25.19 10.07
C LYS A 853 -2.03 -24.15 10.52
N ALA A 854 -2.45 -24.17 11.79
CA ALA A 854 -3.37 -23.16 12.34
C ALA A 854 -2.71 -21.79 12.57
N VAL A 855 -1.38 -21.74 12.71
CA VAL A 855 -0.61 -20.52 12.95
C VAL A 855 0.63 -20.53 12.06
N PRO A 856 0.47 -20.35 10.73
CA PRO A 856 1.51 -20.64 9.76
C PRO A 856 2.69 -19.66 9.85
N ASP A 857 2.48 -18.47 10.42
CA ASP A 857 3.50 -17.42 10.58
C ASP A 857 4.47 -17.65 11.76
N LEU A 858 4.36 -18.77 12.48
CA LEU A 858 5.09 -19.01 13.74
C LEU A 858 5.77 -20.38 13.77
N VAL A 859 7.08 -20.39 14.01
CA VAL A 859 7.86 -21.59 14.33
C VAL A 859 7.96 -21.72 15.84
N ALA A 860 7.45 -22.82 16.39
CA ALA A 860 7.63 -23.18 17.79
C ALA A 860 8.90 -24.02 17.97
N LEU A 861 9.72 -23.70 18.98
CA LEU A 861 10.99 -24.37 19.28
C LEU A 861 10.88 -25.15 20.59
N PHE A 862 11.35 -26.40 20.58
CA PHE A 862 11.38 -27.29 21.74
C PHE A 862 12.69 -28.04 21.85
N ALA A 863 13.07 -28.41 23.07
CA ALA A 863 14.14 -29.37 23.34
C ALA A 863 13.64 -30.50 24.23
N LEU A 864 14.07 -31.71 23.92
CA LEU A 864 13.81 -32.87 24.76
C LEU A 864 14.71 -32.80 26.01
N ALA A 865 14.09 -32.83 27.18
CA ALA A 865 14.74 -32.88 28.48
C ALA A 865 14.55 -34.26 29.10
N GLY A 866 15.57 -34.77 29.79
CA GLY A 866 15.56 -36.11 30.40
C GLY A 866 16.23 -37.17 29.52
N ALA A 867 16.36 -38.39 30.06
CA ALA A 867 16.93 -39.55 29.38
C ALA A 867 15.95 -40.73 29.44
N GLY A 868 15.88 -41.51 28.36
CA GLY A 868 14.97 -42.65 28.25
C GLY A 868 13.49 -42.25 28.27
N ASP A 869 12.67 -43.09 28.90
CA ASP A 869 11.21 -42.96 28.94
C ASP A 869 10.71 -41.76 29.76
N THR A 870 11.58 -41.13 30.55
CA THR A 870 11.26 -39.91 31.33
C THR A 870 11.48 -38.63 30.53
N SER A 871 11.71 -38.75 29.21
CA SER A 871 11.95 -37.60 28.36
C SER A 871 10.67 -36.76 28.15
N SER A 872 10.80 -35.44 28.29
CA SER A 872 9.70 -34.49 28.12
C SER A 872 10.15 -33.31 27.27
N TRP A 873 9.28 -32.84 26.39
CA TRP A 873 9.56 -31.67 25.56
C TRP A 873 9.42 -30.38 26.37
N VAL A 874 10.45 -29.55 26.34
CA VAL A 874 10.48 -28.24 27.01
C VAL A 874 10.52 -27.14 25.96
N PRO A 875 9.61 -26.14 26.02
CA PRO A 875 9.60 -25.04 25.07
C PRO A 875 10.87 -24.19 25.22
N MET A 876 11.43 -23.76 24.10
CA MET A 876 12.62 -22.91 24.02
C MET A 876 12.33 -21.50 23.51
N GLY A 877 11.23 -21.31 22.78
CA GLY A 877 10.84 -20.02 22.23
C GLY A 877 10.12 -20.14 20.90
N GLU A 878 9.96 -19.01 20.23
CA GLU A 878 9.21 -18.90 18.98
C GLU A 878 9.95 -18.00 17.98
N VAL A 879 9.77 -18.26 16.68
CA VAL A 879 10.37 -17.49 15.58
C VAL A 879 9.30 -17.19 14.53
N GLN A 880 9.19 -15.93 14.08
CA GLN A 880 8.27 -15.59 13.00
C GLN A 880 8.78 -16.04 11.63
N VAL A 881 7.87 -16.50 10.78
CA VAL A 881 8.13 -16.91 9.40
C VAL A 881 7.67 -15.80 8.45
N PRO A 882 8.53 -15.36 7.51
CA PRO A 882 8.12 -14.40 6.50
C PRO A 882 7.30 -15.09 5.41
N ASP A 883 5.99 -14.85 5.36
CA ASP A 883 5.06 -15.37 4.35
C ASP A 883 4.95 -16.91 4.33
N SER A 884 3.84 -17.42 4.86
CA SER A 884 3.76 -18.76 5.42
C SER A 884 2.93 -19.78 4.64
N ASP A 885 2.45 -19.45 3.44
CA ASP A 885 1.63 -20.38 2.64
C ASP A 885 2.28 -21.75 2.45
N LYS A 886 3.62 -21.76 2.32
CA LYS A 886 4.46 -22.96 2.36
C LYS A 886 5.78 -22.62 3.04
N ALA A 887 6.22 -23.47 3.96
CA ALA A 887 7.52 -23.35 4.60
C ALA A 887 8.19 -24.71 4.77
N SER A 888 9.51 -24.72 4.84
CA SER A 888 10.32 -25.88 5.21
C SER A 888 11.30 -25.47 6.31
N LEU A 889 11.62 -26.41 7.20
CA LEU A 889 12.54 -26.20 8.32
C LEU A 889 13.67 -27.22 8.22
N SER A 890 14.88 -26.80 8.56
CA SER A 890 16.04 -27.69 8.66
C SER A 890 17.02 -27.15 9.70
N PHE A 891 17.65 -28.03 10.48
CA PHE A 891 18.75 -27.62 11.35
C PHE A 891 20.07 -27.70 10.59
N VAL A 892 20.93 -26.70 10.79
CA VAL A 892 22.27 -26.61 10.19
C VAL A 892 23.30 -26.54 11.31
N GLY A 893 24.23 -27.51 11.32
CA GLY A 893 25.28 -27.59 12.33
C GLY A 893 24.76 -27.72 13.77
N ASP A 894 25.53 -27.22 14.73
CA ASP A 894 25.30 -27.37 16.18
C ASP A 894 24.41 -26.27 16.81
N GLY A 895 23.47 -25.68 16.07
CA GLY A 895 22.56 -24.72 16.72
C GLY A 895 21.89 -23.68 15.84
N GLU A 896 21.79 -23.90 14.54
CA GLU A 896 21.14 -22.95 13.64
C GLU A 896 19.92 -23.58 12.97
N LEU A 897 18.87 -22.78 12.84
CA LEU A 897 17.63 -23.13 12.16
C LEU A 897 17.59 -22.41 10.81
N LEU A 898 17.43 -23.19 9.76
CA LEU A 898 17.15 -22.75 8.40
C LEU A 898 15.64 -22.82 8.18
N ILE A 899 15.05 -21.69 7.83
CA ILE A 899 13.64 -21.54 7.47
C ILE A 899 13.62 -21.18 5.99
N THR A 900 12.92 -21.94 5.16
CA THR A 900 12.68 -21.55 3.77
C THR A 900 11.20 -21.49 3.45
N THR A 901 10.82 -20.62 2.53
CA THR A 901 9.42 -20.38 2.15
C THR A 901 9.16 -20.88 0.74
N GLY A 902 7.89 -21.07 0.37
CA GLY A 902 7.49 -21.46 -0.98
C GLY A 902 7.88 -20.45 -2.06
N ALA A 903 8.06 -19.17 -1.67
CA ALA A 903 8.56 -18.11 -2.52
C ALA A 903 10.09 -18.16 -2.72
N GLY A 904 10.78 -19.09 -2.05
CA GLY A 904 12.24 -19.20 -2.10
C GLY A 904 12.95 -18.18 -1.21
N ALA A 905 12.26 -17.60 -0.22
CA ALA A 905 12.93 -16.88 0.85
C ALA A 905 13.65 -17.88 1.76
N ILE A 906 14.83 -17.48 2.23
CA ILE A 906 15.69 -18.26 3.12
C ILE A 906 16.05 -17.37 4.30
N LEU A 907 15.84 -17.88 5.51
CA LEU A 907 16.20 -17.25 6.76
C LEU A 907 16.99 -18.24 7.59
N ARG A 908 18.23 -17.90 7.95
CA ARG A 908 19.08 -18.71 8.82
C ARG A 908 19.25 -17.99 10.14
N ARG A 909 18.84 -18.65 11.23
CA ARG A 909 18.82 -18.07 12.58
C ARG A 909 19.56 -18.96 13.56
N ARG A 910 20.42 -18.38 14.38
CA ARG A 910 21.07 -19.10 15.47
C ARG A 910 20.13 -19.21 16.67
N LEU A 911 20.00 -20.41 17.24
CA LEU A 911 19.05 -20.69 18.33
C LEU A 911 19.50 -20.13 19.67
N GLN A 912 20.81 -20.00 19.88
CA GLN A 912 21.38 -19.62 21.19
C GLN A 912 21.12 -18.15 21.54
N ASP A 913 21.27 -17.25 20.57
CA ASP A 913 21.14 -15.80 20.73
C ASP A 913 19.97 -15.21 19.91
N GLY A 914 19.34 -16.03 19.06
CA GLY A 914 18.29 -15.58 18.15
C GLY A 914 18.83 -14.71 17.01
N ALA A 915 20.14 -14.65 16.76
CA ALA A 915 20.73 -13.81 15.72
C ALA A 915 20.36 -14.34 14.32
N VAL A 916 19.95 -13.43 13.43
CA VAL A 916 19.76 -13.74 12.00
C VAL A 916 21.14 -13.75 11.34
N MET A 917 21.62 -14.94 10.99
CA MET A 917 22.93 -15.14 10.38
C MET A 917 22.93 -14.79 8.89
N ALA A 918 21.80 -15.01 8.22
CA ALA A 918 21.57 -14.58 6.85
C ALA A 918 20.07 -14.56 6.53
N SER A 919 19.69 -13.68 5.61
CA SER A 919 18.39 -13.68 4.99
C SER A 919 18.55 -13.38 3.51
N SER A 920 17.91 -14.15 2.64
CA SER A 920 17.91 -13.92 1.20
C SER A 920 16.59 -14.36 0.59
N THR A 921 16.26 -13.80 -0.57
CA THR A 921 15.17 -14.27 -1.42
C THR A 921 15.77 -14.66 -2.75
N HIS A 922 15.49 -15.87 -3.24
CA HIS A 922 15.93 -16.24 -4.58
C HIS A 922 15.40 -15.22 -5.61
N PRO A 923 16.24 -14.80 -6.58
CA PRO A 923 15.84 -13.81 -7.59
C PRO A 923 14.66 -14.28 -8.47
N TRP A 924 14.45 -15.60 -8.54
CA TRP A 924 13.30 -16.21 -9.22
C TRP A 924 12.06 -16.35 -8.34
N GLY A 925 11.99 -15.66 -7.19
CA GLY A 925 10.93 -15.75 -6.18
C GLY A 925 9.56 -15.21 -6.57
N GLY A 926 9.30 -14.94 -7.85
CA GLY A 926 7.94 -14.77 -8.34
C GLY A 926 7.27 -16.14 -8.44
N SER A 927 5.99 -16.24 -8.06
CA SER A 927 5.14 -17.41 -8.33
C SER A 927 4.92 -17.54 -9.84
N HIS A 928 5.97 -17.93 -10.57
CA HIS A 928 5.83 -18.43 -11.92
C HIS A 928 5.23 -19.83 -11.78
N ALA A 929 4.10 -20.07 -12.44
CA ALA A 929 3.37 -21.34 -12.38
C ALA A 929 4.22 -22.58 -12.75
N SER A 930 5.43 -22.37 -13.26
CA SER A 930 6.39 -23.40 -13.65
C SER A 930 7.46 -23.73 -12.61
N LEU A 931 7.60 -23.02 -11.48
CA LEU A 931 8.65 -23.27 -10.48
C LEU A 931 8.10 -23.25 -9.04
N GLN A 932 8.45 -24.25 -8.25
CA GLN A 932 8.03 -24.36 -6.85
C GLN A 932 9.17 -24.86 -5.96
N TRP A 933 9.60 -24.03 -5.01
CA TRP A 933 10.54 -24.41 -3.95
C TRP A 933 9.88 -25.38 -2.96
N GLN A 934 10.61 -26.43 -2.55
CA GLN A 934 10.09 -27.48 -1.67
C GLN A 934 10.76 -27.48 -0.30
N ALA A 935 12.09 -27.67 -0.27
CA ALA A 935 12.83 -27.85 0.98
C ALA A 935 14.31 -27.48 0.82
N ALA A 936 14.94 -26.98 1.89
CA ALA A 936 16.38 -26.72 1.89
C ALA A 936 17.08 -27.36 3.10
N CYS A 937 18.37 -27.64 2.96
CA CYS A 937 19.22 -28.14 4.04
C CYS A 937 20.65 -27.61 3.91
N GLY A 938 21.37 -27.52 5.04
CA GLY A 938 22.77 -27.09 5.06
C GLY A 938 23.72 -28.22 4.65
N LEU A 939 24.66 -27.96 3.75
CA LEU A 939 25.62 -28.96 3.30
C LEU A 939 26.74 -29.14 4.33
N HIS A 940 27.01 -30.39 4.73
CA HIS A 940 28.10 -30.70 5.68
C HIS A 940 29.51 -30.60 5.08
N HIS A 941 29.67 -30.93 3.80
CA HIS A 941 30.98 -30.99 3.11
C HIS A 941 31.29 -29.77 2.24
N GLY A 942 30.51 -28.70 2.35
CA GLY A 942 30.77 -27.48 1.59
C GLY A 942 31.43 -26.38 2.42
N PRO A 943 31.80 -25.25 1.78
CA PRO A 943 32.25 -24.06 2.51
C PRO A 943 31.17 -23.67 3.54
N GLU A 944 31.62 -23.12 4.66
CA GLU A 944 30.74 -22.73 5.77
C GLU A 944 29.62 -21.81 5.28
N GLY A 945 28.38 -22.30 5.37
CA GLY A 945 27.18 -21.63 4.86
C GLY A 945 26.70 -22.06 3.48
N SER A 946 27.26 -23.11 2.90
CA SER A 946 26.66 -23.78 1.76
C SER A 946 25.33 -24.46 2.13
N LEU A 947 24.33 -24.27 1.28
CA LEU A 947 23.04 -24.95 1.37
C LEU A 947 22.67 -25.61 0.04
N ALA A 948 21.84 -26.63 0.12
CA ALA A 948 21.16 -27.23 -1.01
C ALA A 948 19.68 -26.91 -0.90
N HIS A 949 19.09 -26.44 -2.00
CA HIS A 949 17.69 -26.11 -2.09
C HIS A 949 17.03 -26.96 -3.18
N LEU A 950 16.02 -27.73 -2.81
CA LEU A 950 15.21 -28.51 -3.72
C LEU A 950 14.11 -27.64 -4.32
N ARG A 951 14.08 -27.56 -5.65
CA ARG A 951 12.95 -27.03 -6.40
C ARG A 951 12.37 -28.09 -7.33
N LEU A 952 11.07 -27.96 -7.57
CA LEU A 952 10.41 -28.63 -8.67
C LEU A 952 10.16 -27.59 -9.75
N TYR A 953 10.46 -27.93 -11.00
CA TYR A 953 10.13 -27.07 -12.14
C TYR A 953 9.43 -27.87 -13.22
N ARG A 954 8.60 -27.20 -14.03
CA ARG A 954 8.03 -27.75 -15.26
C ARG A 954 8.87 -27.29 -16.42
N ALA A 955 9.45 -28.23 -17.16
CA ALA A 955 10.10 -27.91 -18.42
C ALA A 955 9.06 -27.41 -19.43
N GLU A 956 9.46 -26.50 -20.31
CA GLU A 956 8.55 -25.95 -21.31
C GLU A 956 8.00 -27.08 -22.19
N GLY A 957 6.68 -27.19 -22.28
CA GLY A 957 6.00 -28.26 -23.01
C GLY A 957 5.78 -29.58 -22.26
N THR A 958 6.22 -29.72 -21.00
CA THR A 958 5.93 -30.91 -20.17
C THR A 958 5.00 -30.57 -19.00
N GLN A 959 4.07 -31.48 -18.69
CA GLN A 959 3.22 -31.36 -17.49
C GLN A 959 3.87 -31.94 -16.23
N ALA A 960 4.94 -32.73 -16.41
CA ALA A 960 5.65 -33.40 -15.32
C ALA A 960 6.54 -32.41 -14.56
N TRP A 961 6.52 -32.52 -13.24
CA TRP A 961 7.46 -31.80 -12.38
C TRP A 961 8.80 -32.52 -12.35
N LEU A 962 9.86 -31.79 -12.65
CA LEU A 962 11.24 -32.27 -12.61
C LEU A 962 11.91 -31.72 -11.35
N PRO A 963 12.51 -32.58 -10.50
CA PRO A 963 13.29 -32.12 -9.36
C PRO A 963 14.66 -31.61 -9.79
N GLU A 964 15.11 -30.56 -9.10
CA GLU A 964 16.42 -29.97 -9.29
C GLU A 964 16.94 -29.51 -7.92
N ILE A 965 18.22 -29.79 -7.66
CA ILE A 965 18.90 -29.27 -6.48
C ILE A 965 19.76 -28.09 -6.91
N VAL A 966 19.53 -26.93 -6.28
CA VAL A 966 20.37 -25.75 -6.44
C VAL A 966 21.27 -25.65 -5.22
N ALA A 967 22.59 -25.74 -5.44
CA ALA A 967 23.57 -25.48 -4.40
C ALA A 967 23.91 -23.99 -4.41
N SER A 968 23.89 -23.36 -3.24
CA SER A 968 24.27 -21.94 -3.10
C SER A 968 25.00 -21.70 -1.79
N ASN A 969 25.88 -20.70 -1.79
CA ASN A 969 26.56 -20.27 -0.57
C ASN A 969 25.80 -19.07 0.00
N LEU A 970 25.40 -19.16 1.27
CA LEU A 970 24.69 -18.08 1.94
C LEU A 970 25.49 -16.79 1.97
N LYS A 971 26.83 -16.86 2.06
CA LYS A 971 27.69 -15.67 2.08
C LYS A 971 27.56 -14.89 0.78
N ASP A 972 27.35 -15.58 -0.34
CA ASP A 972 27.17 -14.95 -1.66
C ASP A 972 25.76 -14.33 -1.77
N LEU A 973 24.75 -15.01 -1.20
CA LEU A 973 23.36 -14.55 -1.14
C LEU A 973 23.11 -13.40 -0.14
N ALA A 974 23.87 -13.34 0.96
CA ALA A 974 23.72 -12.39 2.05
C ALA A 974 24.44 -11.05 1.80
N SER A 975 24.96 -10.83 0.59
CA SER A 975 25.47 -9.51 0.18
C SER A 975 24.37 -8.44 0.08
N GLY A 976 23.09 -8.84 0.15
CA GLY A 976 21.96 -7.94 0.40
C GLY A 976 21.63 -7.83 1.90
N LEU A 977 21.14 -6.67 2.34
CA LEU A 977 20.69 -6.44 3.73
C LEU A 977 19.74 -7.53 4.23
N PRO A 978 19.79 -7.90 5.53
CA PRO A 978 18.76 -8.73 6.13
C PRO A 978 17.38 -8.11 5.89
N LEU A 979 16.44 -8.90 5.35
CA LEU A 979 15.05 -8.48 5.15
C LEU A 979 14.33 -8.06 6.46
N PHE A 980 14.95 -8.32 7.61
CA PHE A 980 14.40 -8.07 8.93
C PHE A 980 15.47 -7.51 9.86
N GLN A 981 15.36 -6.22 10.16
CA GLN A 981 15.90 -5.59 11.36
C GLN A 981 14.81 -4.73 12.02
#